data_AF-A0A1H6G1Q5-F1
#
_entry.id   AF-A0A1H6G1Q5-F1
#
_cell.length_a   1.000
_cell.length_b   1.000
_cell.length_c   1.000
_cell.angle_alpha   90.00
_cell.angle_beta   90.00
_cell.angle_gamma   90.00
#
_symmetry.space_group_name_H-M   'P 1'
#
loop_
_entity.id
_entity.type
_entity.pdbx_description
1 polymer ?
#
loop_
_entity_poly.entity_id
_entity_poly.type
_entity_poly.pdbx_seq_one_letter_code
_entity_poly.pdbx_strand_id
1 'polypeptide(L)'
;MRRARAQARLTQAAACAQGYIRLMDTRYEVRDAQYLAGLLADQETAPGVGLIDPQRIGVTGVSYGGGASMALAALRDRVMRLDGSYMPWRSPQGKPLRIAAAAPEIPWSDLAYSLVPNGRTLDYVTDAQYGQPVGVMKQSYVSGLFALGLANGQYAPPGSNPEADIVTWFALLNLGDPYDANPRVPEILEEVRKHHSSYTIDDSEPPAPLLISNGFTDDLFPIDEALRFYNRARTRHPDAWISLFFLDYGHARGQNKPAEVALLRARQREFFDYFLKGEGSEPRAGVDVVPQTCGASSAAPVAIHADSWAQLARGEVRFHDEAARTLASVGGDPTRAATFDPIAGKGACATVPADDDPTTVNYRLPTVAGDGYTLAGSPTVIADIESPVPGAQLAARLLDVAPNGSSTLVARALYRPDPSGRQVFQLHGNVWRFAPGHVPKLELLPRDAPYGRPSNAPFTITISKLELRLPVLERPDCRVILAPAAKLLPPGQTLARDFAALAASPDPCTPPASGGPAGGAGSPPSGGGGGPVGEQPGGPPGGQPPGQTADNPNPGENKRPPNPAPGGRPRAERTARAQAPACVAPRARVNGRSVGRFRLGATLGELVRAIGQPADQRGRLARWCVRGTRSLVTVAFDRRDRVRAVVTSAPGHRYGALAPGAKAPPVLLKRARSGPFGTRLARLSTRASIYAVLRRGRVVAIVVGDRGAIAPALSSRR
;
A
#
# COMPACT_ATOMS: atom_id res chain seq x y z
N MET A 1 10.85 38.92 -21.15
CA MET A 1 10.24 37.89 -20.27
C MET A 1 9.36 36.85 -21.00
N ARG A 2 8.16 37.16 -21.53
CA ARG A 2 7.21 36.13 -22.04
C ARG A 2 7.80 35.17 -23.10
N ARG A 3 8.56 35.66 -24.10
CA ARG A 3 9.27 34.80 -25.07
C ARG A 3 10.28 33.87 -24.40
N ALA A 4 11.11 34.37 -23.48
CA ALA A 4 12.07 33.53 -22.74
C ALA A 4 11.38 32.41 -21.94
N ARG A 5 10.26 32.69 -21.25
CA ARG A 5 9.46 31.64 -20.57
C ARG A 5 8.83 30.63 -21.54
N ALA A 6 8.50 31.01 -22.77
CA ALA A 6 8.02 30.08 -23.79
C ALA A 6 9.16 29.22 -24.36
N GLN A 7 10.33 29.82 -24.60
CA GLN A 7 11.50 29.12 -25.14
C GLN A 7 12.12 28.16 -24.12
N ALA A 8 12.19 28.55 -22.84
CA ALA A 8 12.53 27.65 -21.73
C ALA A 8 11.56 26.47 -21.61
N ARG A 9 10.25 26.67 -21.81
CA ARG A 9 9.28 25.57 -21.84
C ARG A 9 9.44 24.65 -23.05
N LEU A 10 9.91 25.16 -24.20
CA LEU A 10 10.20 24.36 -25.38
C LEU A 10 11.51 23.56 -25.24
N THR A 11 12.57 24.15 -24.68
CA THR A 11 13.81 23.42 -24.39
C THR A 11 13.63 22.40 -23.26
N GLN A 12 12.87 22.72 -22.21
CA GLN A 12 12.49 21.77 -21.17
C GLN A 12 11.65 20.61 -21.74
N ALA A 13 10.67 20.90 -22.62
CA ALA A 13 9.91 19.85 -23.31
C ALA A 13 10.78 18.99 -24.24
N ALA A 14 11.86 19.52 -24.82
CA ALA A 14 12.81 18.77 -25.64
C ALA A 14 13.77 17.91 -24.79
N ALA A 15 14.27 18.43 -23.67
CA ALA A 15 15.09 17.66 -22.71
C ALA A 15 14.29 16.50 -22.10
N CYS A 16 13.06 16.77 -21.63
CA CYS A 16 12.15 15.75 -21.12
C CYS A 16 11.64 14.79 -22.21
N ALA A 17 11.83 15.05 -23.52
CA ALA A 17 11.41 14.13 -24.59
C ALA A 17 12.28 12.87 -24.68
N GLN A 18 13.45 12.84 -24.01
CA GLN A 18 14.32 11.67 -23.89
C GLN A 18 14.28 11.03 -22.49
N GLY A 19 13.56 11.63 -21.54
CA GLY A 19 13.37 11.10 -20.19
C GLY A 19 12.30 10.01 -20.16
N TYR A 20 12.56 8.95 -19.40
CA TYR A 20 11.59 7.90 -19.08
C TYR A 20 11.41 7.83 -17.56
N ILE A 21 10.19 7.47 -17.12
CA ILE A 21 9.98 7.00 -15.75
C ILE A 21 10.88 5.78 -15.53
N ARG A 22 11.65 5.76 -14.44
CA ARG A 22 12.51 4.66 -14.04
C ARG A 22 12.10 4.08 -12.67
N LEU A 23 10.85 4.26 -12.24
CA LEU A 23 10.34 3.77 -10.95
C LEU A 23 11.27 4.09 -9.75
N MET A 24 11.77 5.31 -9.67
CA MET A 24 12.67 5.79 -8.62
C MET A 24 13.99 5.00 -8.53
N ASP A 25 14.55 4.66 -9.69
CA ASP A 25 15.91 4.15 -9.82
C ASP A 25 16.91 5.11 -9.16
N THR A 26 17.63 4.61 -8.15
CA THR A 26 18.56 5.34 -7.29
C THR A 26 19.72 5.96 -8.09
N ARG A 27 20.07 5.35 -9.23
CA ARG A 27 21.12 5.82 -10.14
C ARG A 27 20.69 7.06 -10.94
N TYR A 28 19.39 7.37 -10.98
CA TYR A 28 18.77 8.40 -11.83
C TYR A 28 17.84 9.35 -11.05
N GLU A 29 16.61 8.95 -10.72
CA GLU A 29 15.58 9.89 -10.19
C GLU A 29 15.95 10.41 -8.78
N VAL A 30 16.60 9.57 -7.96
CA VAL A 30 17.18 9.99 -6.67
C VAL A 30 18.38 10.92 -6.88
N ARG A 31 19.26 10.56 -7.83
CA ARG A 31 20.46 11.33 -8.17
C ARG A 31 20.16 12.69 -8.79
N ASP A 32 19.05 12.84 -9.51
CA ASP A 32 18.56 14.12 -10.04
C ASP A 32 18.18 15.07 -8.90
N ALA A 33 17.58 14.57 -7.82
CA ALA A 33 17.31 15.35 -6.61
C ALA A 33 18.62 15.77 -5.89
N GLN A 34 19.61 14.87 -5.81
CA GLN A 34 20.94 15.17 -5.27
C GLN A 34 21.69 16.22 -6.10
N TYR A 35 21.56 16.17 -7.43
CA TYR A 35 22.14 17.15 -8.35
C TYR A 35 21.45 18.51 -8.25
N LEU A 36 20.12 18.55 -8.13
CA LEU A 36 19.36 19.78 -7.90
C LEU A 36 19.79 20.47 -6.60
N ALA A 37 19.91 19.73 -5.50
CA ALA A 37 20.40 20.27 -4.24
C ALA A 37 21.88 20.71 -4.32
N GLY A 38 22.72 20.02 -5.10
CA GLY A 38 24.06 20.49 -5.46
C GLY A 38 24.07 21.85 -6.15
N LEU A 39 23.19 22.05 -7.14
CA LEU A 39 23.02 23.34 -7.84
C LEU A 39 22.46 24.46 -6.93
N LEU A 40 21.72 24.12 -5.87
CA LEU A 40 21.23 25.10 -4.90
C LEU A 40 22.32 25.48 -3.89
N ALA A 41 23.15 24.53 -3.43
CA ALA A 41 24.29 24.82 -2.56
C ALA A 41 25.37 25.69 -3.24
N ASP A 42 25.47 25.60 -4.56
CA ASP A 42 26.39 26.40 -5.38
C ASP A 42 25.85 27.78 -5.78
N GLN A 43 24.57 28.06 -5.52
CA GLN A 43 24.00 29.41 -5.67
C GLN A 43 24.28 30.24 -4.41
N GLU A 44 24.66 31.50 -4.61
CA GLU A 44 24.88 32.46 -3.53
C GLU A 44 23.76 33.52 -3.51
N THR A 45 23.41 33.98 -2.30
CA THR A 45 22.47 35.08 -2.07
C THR A 45 23.19 36.40 -1.78
N ALA A 46 24.39 36.31 -1.22
CA ALA A 46 25.42 37.34 -1.09
C ALA A 46 26.79 36.65 -1.16
N PRO A 47 27.91 37.37 -1.42
CA PRO A 47 29.23 36.74 -1.54
C PRO A 47 29.59 35.85 -0.35
N GLY A 48 29.83 34.56 -0.60
CA GLY A 48 30.12 33.55 0.44
C GLY A 48 28.90 33.04 1.23
N VAL A 49 27.69 33.51 0.94
CA VAL A 49 26.44 33.11 1.60
C VAL A 49 25.59 32.26 0.64
N GLY A 50 25.65 30.94 0.81
CA GLY A 50 24.87 30.00 0.00
C GLY A 50 23.35 30.16 0.13
N LEU A 51 22.62 29.74 -0.91
CA LEU A 51 21.14 29.73 -0.93
C LEU A 51 20.55 28.64 -0.02
N ILE A 52 21.30 27.57 0.22
CA ILE A 52 21.01 26.54 1.24
C ILE A 52 22.31 26.18 1.98
N ASP A 53 22.18 25.69 3.22
CA ASP A 53 23.29 24.99 3.89
C ASP A 53 23.34 23.54 3.35
N PRO A 54 24.43 23.13 2.67
CA PRO A 54 24.55 21.77 2.12
C PRO A 54 24.63 20.67 3.20
N GLN A 55 24.85 21.03 4.47
CA GLN A 55 24.97 20.12 5.60
C GLN A 55 23.67 20.01 6.43
N ARG A 56 22.60 20.72 6.05
CA ARG A 56 21.28 20.77 6.73
C ARG A 56 20.11 20.50 5.76
N ILE A 57 20.25 19.52 4.87
CA ILE A 57 19.20 19.20 3.88
C ILE A 57 18.19 18.21 4.48
N GLY A 58 16.91 18.59 4.47
CA GLY A 58 15.79 17.73 4.83
C GLY A 58 15.06 17.16 3.62
N VAL A 59 14.60 15.91 3.69
CA VAL A 59 13.81 15.26 2.61
C VAL A 59 12.54 14.61 3.14
N THR A 60 11.43 14.83 2.44
CA THR A 60 10.13 14.21 2.73
C THR A 60 9.30 14.14 1.46
N GLY A 61 8.36 13.20 1.42
CA GLY A 61 7.48 12.99 0.29
C GLY A 61 6.58 11.78 0.54
N VAL A 62 5.45 11.75 -0.16
CA VAL A 62 4.45 10.69 -0.08
C VAL A 62 4.66 9.68 -1.21
N SER A 63 4.52 8.39 -0.91
CA SER A 63 4.50 7.30 -1.91
C SER A 63 5.81 7.26 -2.72
N TYR A 64 5.77 7.59 -4.00
CA TYR A 64 6.93 7.74 -4.87
C TYR A 64 7.99 8.72 -4.31
N GLY A 65 7.55 9.79 -3.64
CA GLY A 65 8.43 10.70 -2.91
C GLY A 65 8.89 10.17 -1.55
N GLY A 66 8.16 9.22 -0.97
CA GLY A 66 8.55 8.50 0.23
C GLY A 66 9.71 7.54 -0.06
N GLY A 67 9.59 6.72 -1.12
CA GLY A 67 10.69 5.88 -1.62
C GLY A 67 11.93 6.70 -1.97
N ALA A 68 11.77 7.85 -2.63
CA ALA A 68 12.86 8.80 -2.87
C ALA A 68 13.53 9.28 -1.57
N SER A 69 12.72 9.71 -0.58
CA SER A 69 13.22 10.21 0.70
C SER A 69 13.92 9.12 1.52
N MET A 70 13.45 7.87 1.45
CA MET A 70 14.07 6.70 2.08
C MET A 70 15.41 6.34 1.41
N ALA A 71 15.48 6.37 0.07
CA ALA A 71 16.71 6.13 -0.67
C ALA A 71 17.76 7.22 -0.39
N LEU A 72 17.34 8.50 -0.35
CA LEU A 72 18.18 9.63 0.03
C LEU A 72 18.70 9.50 1.48
N ALA A 73 17.89 8.99 2.40
CA ALA A 73 18.30 8.75 3.79
C ALA A 73 19.35 7.64 3.92
N ALA A 74 19.20 6.54 3.19
CA ALA A 74 20.15 5.42 3.17
C ALA A 74 21.46 5.77 2.44
N LEU A 75 21.40 6.60 1.40
CA LEU A 75 22.58 7.20 0.77
C LEU A 75 23.30 8.19 1.69
N ARG A 76 22.54 8.99 2.45
CA ARG A 76 22.98 10.04 3.38
C ARG A 76 23.81 11.14 2.71
N ASP A 77 25.10 10.91 2.50
CA ASP A 77 26.08 11.80 1.88
C ASP A 77 26.82 11.13 0.71
N ARG A 78 26.27 10.04 0.18
CA ARG A 78 26.76 9.27 -0.98
C ARG A 78 25.83 9.41 -2.19
N VAL A 79 26.34 9.12 -3.38
CA VAL A 79 25.57 9.08 -4.65
C VAL A 79 25.79 7.73 -5.32
N MET A 80 24.71 7.04 -5.68
CA MET A 80 24.80 5.81 -6.49
C MET A 80 25.13 6.16 -7.95
N ARG A 81 26.12 5.49 -8.51
CA ARG A 81 26.59 5.60 -9.90
C ARG A 81 25.80 4.68 -10.81
N LEU A 82 25.91 4.89 -12.12
CA LEU A 82 25.18 4.08 -13.13
C LEU A 82 25.61 2.60 -13.12
N ASP A 83 26.83 2.34 -12.65
CA ASP A 83 27.43 1.02 -12.43
C ASP A 83 27.04 0.39 -11.07
N GLY A 84 26.21 1.07 -10.26
CA GLY A 84 25.78 0.63 -8.93
C GLY A 84 26.76 0.92 -7.78
N SER A 85 27.99 1.39 -8.07
CA SER A 85 28.96 1.78 -7.03
C SER A 85 28.66 3.17 -6.44
N TYR A 86 29.31 3.53 -5.33
CA TYR A 86 29.05 4.77 -4.62
C TYR A 86 30.18 5.80 -4.80
N MET A 87 29.84 7.09 -4.70
CA MET A 87 30.81 8.19 -4.52
C MET A 87 30.32 9.18 -3.46
N PRO A 88 31.20 9.96 -2.81
CA PRO A 88 30.78 11.06 -1.95
C PRO A 88 29.97 12.12 -2.70
N TRP A 89 28.90 12.62 -2.09
CA TRP A 89 28.02 13.63 -2.66
C TRP A 89 28.66 15.01 -2.57
N ARG A 90 28.97 15.58 -3.74
CA ARG A 90 29.50 16.93 -3.90
C ARG A 90 28.68 17.72 -4.91
N SER A 91 28.66 19.04 -4.74
CA SER A 91 28.12 19.97 -5.72
C SER A 91 29.01 20.07 -6.96
N PRO A 92 28.54 20.66 -8.07
CA PRO A 92 29.39 21.00 -9.21
C PRO A 92 30.65 21.82 -8.86
N GLN A 93 30.62 22.68 -7.84
CA GLN A 93 31.79 23.40 -7.31
C GLN A 93 32.54 22.65 -6.18
N GLY A 94 32.17 21.40 -5.89
CA GLY A 94 32.89 20.52 -4.96
C GLY A 94 32.47 20.59 -3.48
N LYS A 95 31.50 21.45 -3.12
CA LYS A 95 30.98 21.56 -1.75
C LYS A 95 30.39 20.21 -1.32
N PRO A 96 30.74 19.63 -0.16
CA PRO A 96 30.15 18.37 0.30
C PRO A 96 28.70 18.56 0.76
N LEU A 97 27.82 17.62 0.43
CA LEU A 97 26.40 17.65 0.83
C LEU A 97 26.01 16.39 1.61
N ARG A 98 25.00 16.53 2.47
CA ARG A 98 24.37 15.38 3.16
C ARG A 98 22.89 15.63 3.41
N ILE A 99 22.13 14.55 3.50
CA ILE A 99 20.84 14.55 4.18
C ILE A 99 21.09 14.63 5.69
N ALA A 100 20.52 15.64 6.33
CA ALA A 100 20.54 15.83 7.78
C ALA A 100 19.32 15.21 8.47
N ALA A 101 18.19 15.10 7.76
CA ALA A 101 16.98 14.44 8.24
C ALA A 101 16.09 13.97 7.10
N ALA A 102 15.40 12.84 7.28
CA ALA A 102 14.42 12.32 6.34
C ALA A 102 13.11 11.92 7.04
N ALA A 103 11.98 12.36 6.49
CA ALA A 103 10.65 11.95 6.93
C ALA A 103 9.85 11.33 5.76
N PRO A 104 10.19 10.10 5.32
CA PRO A 104 9.50 9.43 4.22
C PRO A 104 8.09 8.99 4.63
N GLU A 105 7.10 9.28 3.78
CA GLU A 105 5.69 8.94 4.02
C GLU A 105 5.18 7.90 3.02
N ILE A 106 4.58 6.84 3.55
CA ILE A 106 4.26 5.58 2.84
C ILE A 106 5.35 5.16 1.84
N PRO A 107 6.64 5.09 2.26
CA PRO A 107 7.70 4.50 1.46
C PRO A 107 7.55 2.98 1.37
N TRP A 108 8.17 2.43 0.34
CA TRP A 108 8.71 1.07 0.37
C TRP A 108 10.14 1.08 0.91
N SER A 109 10.60 -0.04 1.46
CA SER A 109 12.03 -0.36 1.50
C SER A 109 12.43 -1.31 0.37
N ASP A 110 11.51 -2.16 -0.09
CA ASP A 110 11.70 -3.11 -1.19
C ASP A 110 10.53 -3.01 -2.18
N LEU A 111 10.78 -2.41 -3.35
CA LEU A 111 9.74 -2.17 -4.35
C LEU A 111 9.30 -3.47 -5.05
N ALA A 112 10.19 -4.46 -5.13
CA ALA A 112 9.91 -5.74 -5.76
C ALA A 112 8.95 -6.57 -4.89
N TYR A 113 9.20 -6.65 -3.58
CA TYR A 113 8.25 -7.22 -2.61
C TYR A 113 6.97 -6.39 -2.54
N SER A 114 7.06 -5.05 -2.48
CA SER A 114 5.86 -4.20 -2.37
C SER A 114 4.83 -4.43 -3.47
N LEU A 115 5.28 -4.71 -4.70
CA LEU A 115 4.42 -4.94 -5.86
C LEU A 115 4.08 -6.43 -6.08
N VAL A 116 4.93 -7.35 -5.63
CA VAL A 116 4.83 -8.80 -5.86
C VAL A 116 5.21 -9.58 -4.58
N PRO A 117 4.49 -9.40 -3.45
CA PRO A 117 4.89 -9.99 -2.17
C PRO A 117 4.76 -11.51 -2.15
N ASN A 118 5.72 -12.20 -1.54
CA ASN A 118 5.70 -13.65 -1.31
C ASN A 118 5.35 -14.05 0.14
N GLY A 119 5.13 -13.07 1.01
CA GLY A 119 4.77 -13.24 2.42
C GLY A 119 5.87 -13.78 3.35
N ARG A 120 7.15 -13.72 2.95
CA ARG A 120 8.31 -14.10 3.79
C ARG A 120 8.94 -12.95 4.59
N THR A 121 8.36 -11.74 4.58
CA THR A 121 8.77 -10.69 5.52
C THR A 121 8.19 -11.02 6.90
N LEU A 122 9.02 -10.95 7.94
CA LEU A 122 8.62 -11.12 9.34
C LEU A 122 9.05 -9.89 10.13
N ASP A 123 8.16 -9.33 10.94
CA ASP A 123 8.37 -8.06 11.66
C ASP A 123 9.29 -8.17 12.88
N TYR A 124 9.78 -9.36 13.19
CA TYR A 124 10.65 -9.66 14.34
C TYR A 124 12.09 -10.09 13.97
N VAL A 125 12.45 -10.14 12.69
CA VAL A 125 13.81 -10.56 12.25
C VAL A 125 14.68 -9.39 11.79
N THR A 126 16.00 -9.54 11.92
CA THR A 126 16.99 -8.51 11.51
C THR A 126 16.99 -8.31 9.99
N ASP A 127 17.04 -9.41 9.24
CA ASP A 127 17.16 -9.40 7.79
C ASP A 127 15.98 -10.11 7.14
N ALA A 128 15.08 -9.33 6.54
CA ALA A 128 13.89 -9.77 5.82
C ALA A 128 13.93 -9.33 4.34
N GLN A 129 15.11 -9.48 3.71
CA GLN A 129 15.31 -9.17 2.29
C GLN A 129 14.35 -9.96 1.40
N TYR A 130 13.84 -9.34 0.33
CA TYR A 130 13.10 -10.09 -0.69
C TYR A 130 14.02 -11.09 -1.43
N GLY A 131 13.40 -12.17 -1.88
CA GLY A 131 14.04 -13.34 -2.48
C GLY A 131 13.01 -14.33 -3.00
N GLN A 132 13.46 -15.54 -3.33
CA GLN A 132 12.61 -16.59 -3.90
C GLN A 132 11.67 -17.25 -2.86
N PRO A 133 10.55 -17.87 -3.28
CA PRO A 133 9.95 -17.84 -4.62
C PRO A 133 9.33 -16.47 -4.96
N VAL A 134 9.16 -16.18 -6.25
CA VAL A 134 8.46 -14.98 -6.71
C VAL A 134 7.02 -14.94 -6.20
N GLY A 135 6.64 -13.80 -5.62
CA GLY A 135 5.36 -13.61 -4.94
C GLY A 135 4.11 -13.55 -5.85
N VAL A 136 3.07 -12.92 -5.30
CA VAL A 136 1.78 -12.72 -5.96
C VAL A 136 1.64 -11.23 -6.29
N MET A 137 1.54 -10.89 -7.58
CA MET A 137 1.40 -9.50 -8.02
C MET A 137 0.14 -8.85 -7.42
N LYS A 138 0.28 -7.67 -6.79
CA LYS A 138 -0.83 -6.83 -6.32
C LYS A 138 -1.59 -6.23 -7.51
N GLN A 139 -2.42 -7.04 -8.16
CA GLN A 139 -2.96 -6.81 -9.50
C GLN A 139 -3.72 -5.51 -9.67
N SER A 140 -4.62 -5.13 -8.76
CA SER A 140 -5.39 -3.88 -8.91
C SER A 140 -4.51 -2.63 -8.78
N TYR A 141 -3.57 -2.60 -7.82
CA TYR A 141 -2.55 -1.55 -7.71
C TYR A 141 -1.64 -1.50 -8.92
N VAL A 142 -0.96 -2.60 -9.27
CA VAL A 142 0.03 -2.65 -10.35
C VAL A 142 -0.60 -2.23 -11.69
N SER A 143 -1.86 -2.63 -11.93
CA SER A 143 -2.63 -2.17 -13.11
C SER A 143 -3.03 -0.69 -13.05
N GLY A 144 -3.34 -0.17 -11.85
CA GLY A 144 -3.67 1.23 -11.63
C GLY A 144 -2.46 2.15 -11.81
N LEU A 145 -1.35 1.84 -11.16
CA LEU A 145 -0.06 2.54 -11.25
C LEU A 145 0.46 2.56 -12.68
N PHE A 146 0.41 1.42 -13.40
CA PHE A 146 0.79 1.36 -14.81
C PHE A 146 -0.07 2.29 -15.69
N ALA A 147 -1.38 2.33 -15.45
CA ALA A 147 -2.28 3.23 -16.18
C ALA A 147 -2.06 4.71 -15.82
N LEU A 148 -1.68 5.02 -14.58
CA LEU A 148 -1.37 6.38 -14.13
C LEU A 148 -0.05 6.90 -14.71
N GLY A 149 1.01 6.09 -14.71
CA GLY A 149 2.29 6.48 -15.32
C GLY A 149 2.16 6.70 -16.83
N LEU A 150 1.45 5.81 -17.53
CA LEU A 150 1.13 5.94 -18.96
C LEU A 150 0.29 7.20 -19.29
N ALA A 151 -0.45 7.74 -18.32
CA ALA A 151 -1.31 8.91 -18.50
C ALA A 151 -0.61 10.26 -18.16
N ASN A 152 0.43 10.23 -17.31
CA ASN A 152 1.03 11.43 -16.71
C ASN A 152 2.52 11.62 -17.02
N GLY A 153 3.24 10.58 -17.45
CA GLY A 153 4.64 10.65 -17.89
C GLY A 153 4.91 9.81 -19.14
N GLN A 154 6.17 9.43 -19.31
CA GLN A 154 6.65 8.69 -20.49
C GLN A 154 7.33 7.39 -20.04
N TYR A 155 6.91 6.26 -20.60
CA TYR A 155 7.63 4.99 -20.46
C TYR A 155 8.59 4.79 -21.63
N ALA A 156 9.66 4.01 -21.40
CA ALA A 156 10.52 3.56 -22.48
C ALA A 156 9.71 2.72 -23.49
N PRO A 157 9.97 2.86 -24.80
CA PRO A 157 9.49 1.92 -25.80
C PRO A 157 9.87 0.46 -25.41
N PRO A 158 8.98 -0.53 -25.59
CA PRO A 158 9.27 -1.91 -25.17
C PRO A 158 10.57 -2.47 -25.76
N GLY A 159 11.46 -2.94 -24.91
CA GLY A 159 12.78 -3.46 -25.27
C GLY A 159 13.84 -2.42 -25.66
N SER A 160 13.61 -1.11 -25.51
CA SER A 160 14.60 -0.08 -25.89
C SER A 160 15.56 0.33 -24.77
N ASN A 161 15.19 0.12 -23.51
CA ASN A 161 16.04 0.31 -22.34
C ASN A 161 15.63 -0.71 -21.26
N PRO A 162 16.46 -1.71 -20.92
CA PRO A 162 16.06 -2.77 -20.00
C PRO A 162 15.72 -2.25 -18.58
N GLU A 163 16.43 -1.22 -18.12
CA GLU A 163 16.30 -0.57 -16.81
C GLU A 163 15.01 0.29 -16.67
N ALA A 164 14.28 0.47 -17.77
CA ALA A 164 13.09 1.32 -17.83
C ALA A 164 11.93 0.68 -18.61
N ASP A 165 12.00 -0.63 -18.90
CA ASP A 165 11.04 -1.37 -19.74
C ASP A 165 9.75 -1.74 -18.98
N ILE A 166 9.19 -0.78 -18.25
CA ILE A 166 7.99 -0.90 -17.40
C ILE A 166 6.82 -1.51 -18.18
N VAL A 167 6.74 -1.27 -19.50
CA VAL A 167 5.71 -1.83 -20.38
C VAL A 167 5.87 -3.33 -20.58
N THR A 168 7.10 -3.84 -20.74
CA THR A 168 7.35 -5.29 -20.76
C THR A 168 7.25 -5.86 -19.36
N TRP A 169 7.77 -5.19 -18.33
CA TRP A 169 7.74 -5.64 -16.94
C TRP A 169 6.30 -5.90 -16.47
N PHE A 170 5.43 -4.90 -16.59
CA PHE A 170 4.00 -5.00 -16.26
C PHE A 170 3.33 -6.17 -16.98
N ALA A 171 3.61 -6.35 -18.28
CA ALA A 171 2.96 -7.37 -19.07
C ALA A 171 3.45 -8.79 -18.76
N LEU A 172 4.74 -8.97 -18.42
CA LEU A 172 5.27 -10.26 -17.96
C LEU A 172 4.69 -10.64 -16.60
N LEU A 173 4.66 -9.72 -15.64
CA LEU A 173 4.03 -9.96 -14.34
C LEU A 173 2.52 -10.26 -14.47
N ASN A 174 1.81 -9.59 -15.38
CA ASN A 174 0.39 -9.81 -15.61
C ASN A 174 0.08 -11.11 -16.40
N LEU A 175 1.03 -11.67 -17.17
CA LEU A 175 0.89 -13.04 -17.72
C LEU A 175 0.73 -14.09 -16.62
N GLY A 176 1.32 -13.84 -15.44
CA GLY A 176 1.20 -14.69 -14.26
C GLY A 176 2.27 -15.77 -14.14
N ASP A 177 2.08 -16.60 -13.12
CA ASP A 177 2.94 -17.71 -12.74
C ASP A 177 2.78 -18.95 -13.64
N PRO A 178 3.71 -19.93 -13.60
CA PRO A 178 5.00 -19.92 -12.92
C PRO A 178 5.92 -18.80 -13.44
N TYR A 179 6.33 -17.90 -12.55
CA TYR A 179 7.16 -16.75 -12.94
C TYR A 179 8.60 -17.19 -13.24
N ASP A 180 9.08 -18.19 -12.50
CA ASP A 180 10.42 -18.76 -12.58
C ASP A 180 10.67 -19.53 -13.90
N ALA A 181 9.58 -19.94 -14.59
CA ALA A 181 9.65 -20.50 -15.93
C ALA A 181 9.96 -19.47 -17.04
N ASN A 182 10.08 -18.19 -16.67
CA ASN A 182 10.50 -17.11 -17.55
C ASN A 182 11.65 -16.34 -16.89
N PRO A 183 12.93 -16.55 -17.28
CA PRO A 183 14.09 -15.99 -16.58
C PRO A 183 14.07 -14.45 -16.51
N ARG A 184 13.37 -13.80 -17.44
CA ARG A 184 13.16 -12.35 -17.42
C ARG A 184 12.40 -11.83 -16.20
N VAL A 185 11.58 -12.64 -15.51
CA VAL A 185 10.86 -12.17 -14.32
C VAL A 185 11.79 -12.07 -13.10
N PRO A 186 12.62 -13.09 -12.77
CA PRO A 186 13.73 -12.92 -11.84
C PRO A 186 14.68 -11.77 -12.19
N GLU A 187 15.07 -11.59 -13.46
CA GLU A 187 15.91 -10.45 -13.90
C GLU A 187 15.28 -9.10 -13.53
N ILE A 188 13.98 -8.91 -13.82
CA ILE A 188 13.25 -7.67 -13.53
C ILE A 188 13.12 -7.42 -12.03
N LEU A 189 12.85 -8.46 -11.25
CA LEU A 189 12.73 -8.34 -9.80
C LEU A 189 14.09 -8.05 -9.17
N GLU A 190 15.19 -8.57 -9.71
CA GLU A 190 16.55 -8.29 -9.25
C GLU A 190 17.01 -6.86 -9.60
N GLU A 191 16.64 -6.33 -10.77
CA GLU A 191 16.83 -4.91 -11.13
C GLU A 191 16.10 -3.99 -10.14
N VAL A 192 14.78 -4.22 -9.96
CA VAL A 192 13.93 -3.45 -9.04
C VAL A 192 14.39 -3.57 -7.59
N ARG A 193 14.82 -4.76 -7.17
CA ARG A 193 15.39 -5.01 -5.84
C ARG A 193 16.71 -4.28 -5.68
N LYS A 194 17.64 -4.32 -6.64
CA LYS A 194 18.97 -3.70 -6.51
C LYS A 194 18.97 -2.18 -6.54
N HIS A 195 18.23 -1.58 -7.48
CA HIS A 195 18.41 -0.16 -7.83
C HIS A 195 17.22 0.73 -7.46
N HIS A 196 16.03 0.18 -7.20
CA HIS A 196 14.80 0.94 -6.95
C HIS A 196 14.31 0.82 -5.49
N SER A 197 15.12 0.21 -4.62
CA SER A 197 14.75 -0.19 -3.26
C SER A 197 15.81 0.30 -2.27
N SER A 198 15.41 0.98 -1.19
CA SER A 198 16.39 1.48 -0.21
C SER A 198 17.07 0.35 0.58
N TYR A 199 16.45 -0.83 0.65
CA TYR A 199 16.99 -1.96 1.41
C TYR A 199 18.28 -2.55 0.82
N THR A 200 18.56 -2.37 -0.48
CA THR A 200 19.82 -2.81 -1.10
C THR A 200 20.89 -1.73 -1.20
N ILE A 201 20.58 -0.51 -0.76
CA ILE A 201 21.60 0.52 -0.58
C ILE A 201 22.53 0.05 0.53
N ASP A 202 23.83 0.15 0.28
CA ASP A 202 24.90 -0.37 1.15
C ASP A 202 24.79 0.24 2.56
N ASP A 203 24.53 -0.61 3.55
CA ASP A 203 24.39 -0.23 4.95
C ASP A 203 25.66 -0.49 5.76
N SER A 204 26.83 -0.39 5.14
CA SER A 204 28.12 -0.21 5.84
C SER A 204 28.16 1.06 6.69
N GLU A 205 27.38 2.08 6.31
CA GLU A 205 27.25 3.37 6.98
C GLU A 205 25.82 3.57 7.53
N PRO A 206 25.66 4.26 8.69
CA PRO A 206 24.35 4.55 9.23
C PRO A 206 23.59 5.57 8.35
N PRO A 207 22.27 5.41 8.18
CA PRO A 207 21.45 6.35 7.42
C PRO A 207 21.39 7.72 8.10
N ALA A 208 20.90 8.72 7.37
CA ALA A 208 20.47 9.98 7.98
C ALA A 208 19.34 9.73 9.03
N PRO A 209 19.18 10.61 10.05
CA PRO A 209 18.05 10.57 10.97
C PRO A 209 16.71 10.40 10.24
N LEU A 210 15.88 9.46 10.72
CA LEU A 210 14.71 8.96 9.99
C LEU A 210 13.43 8.93 10.83
N LEU A 211 12.40 9.66 10.41
CA LEU A 211 11.02 9.53 10.90
C LEU A 211 10.14 8.89 9.81
N ILE A 212 10.02 7.56 9.84
CA ILE A 212 9.30 6.79 8.81
C ILE A 212 7.81 6.71 9.18
N SER A 213 6.91 7.00 8.24
CA SER A 213 5.47 6.79 8.45
C SER A 213 4.83 5.92 7.37
N ASN A 214 4.07 4.91 7.79
CA ASN A 214 3.30 4.01 6.91
C ASN A 214 1.90 3.80 7.48
N GLY A 215 0.97 3.32 6.64
CA GLY A 215 -0.41 3.07 7.02
C GLY A 215 -0.70 1.62 7.36
N PHE A 216 -1.46 1.36 8.42
CA PHE A 216 -2.06 0.02 8.66
C PHE A 216 -3.05 -0.39 7.56
N THR A 217 -3.60 0.61 6.88
CA THR A 217 -4.63 0.49 5.83
C THR A 217 -4.08 0.77 4.42
N ASP A 218 -2.76 0.96 4.28
CA ASP A 218 -2.07 1.05 2.99
C ASP A 218 -1.76 -0.36 2.48
N ASP A 219 -2.62 -0.90 1.62
CA ASP A 219 -2.40 -2.23 1.04
C ASP A 219 -1.29 -2.25 -0.05
N LEU A 220 -0.69 -1.12 -0.42
CA LEU A 220 0.43 -1.04 -1.38
C LEU A 220 1.78 -1.05 -0.67
N PHE A 221 1.98 -0.12 0.26
CA PHE A 221 3.17 0.02 1.12
C PHE A 221 2.79 -0.08 2.61
N PRO A 222 2.34 -1.26 3.07
CA PRO A 222 1.99 -1.51 4.47
C PRO A 222 3.20 -1.40 5.40
N ILE A 223 2.96 -1.40 6.71
CA ILE A 223 3.98 -1.11 7.73
C ILE A 223 5.19 -2.05 7.71
N ASP A 224 5.08 -3.27 7.14
CA ASP A 224 6.21 -4.19 6.96
C ASP A 224 7.32 -3.62 6.07
N GLU A 225 7.03 -2.64 5.21
CA GLU A 225 8.06 -1.89 4.47
C GLU A 225 8.93 -1.02 5.40
N ALA A 226 8.33 -0.33 6.36
CA ALA A 226 9.08 0.44 7.35
C ALA A 226 9.82 -0.48 8.32
N LEU A 227 9.14 -1.51 8.83
CA LEU A 227 9.68 -2.43 9.83
C LEU A 227 10.87 -3.22 9.31
N ARG A 228 10.86 -3.63 8.04
CA ARG A 228 12.02 -4.27 7.39
C ARG A 228 13.28 -3.40 7.46
N PHE A 229 13.16 -2.11 7.12
CA PHE A 229 14.30 -1.18 7.17
C PHE A 229 14.70 -0.86 8.62
N TYR A 230 13.72 -0.58 9.48
CA TYR A 230 13.91 -0.24 10.89
C TYR A 230 14.62 -1.34 11.69
N ASN A 231 14.19 -2.60 11.56
CA ASN A 231 14.77 -3.73 12.28
C ASN A 231 16.25 -3.91 11.95
N ARG A 232 16.59 -3.85 10.65
CA ARG A 232 17.99 -3.94 10.21
C ARG A 232 18.79 -2.75 10.70
N ALA A 233 18.28 -1.53 10.49
CA ALA A 233 18.96 -0.29 10.88
C ALA A 233 19.29 -0.26 12.38
N ARG A 234 18.32 -0.49 13.28
CA ARG A 234 18.58 -0.50 14.74
C ARG A 234 19.46 -1.65 15.23
N THR A 235 19.60 -2.71 14.45
CA THR A 235 20.44 -3.87 14.79
C THR A 235 21.89 -3.68 14.33
N ARG A 236 22.11 -3.11 13.13
CA ARG A 236 23.46 -2.87 12.56
C ARG A 236 24.05 -1.51 12.94
N HIS A 237 23.19 -0.50 13.09
CA HIS A 237 23.53 0.88 13.46
C HIS A 237 22.80 1.27 14.75
N PRO A 238 23.27 0.77 15.91
CA PRO A 238 22.51 0.85 17.16
C PRO A 238 22.25 2.27 17.68
N ASP A 239 23.03 3.24 17.20
CA ASP A 239 23.01 4.66 17.59
C ASP A 239 22.40 5.57 16.51
N ALA A 240 21.92 5.01 15.39
CA ALA A 240 21.25 5.79 14.35
C ALA A 240 19.85 6.23 14.82
N TRP A 241 19.57 7.54 14.78
CA TRP A 241 18.24 8.05 15.15
C TRP A 241 17.19 7.61 14.13
N ILE A 242 16.32 6.69 14.53
CA ILE A 242 15.25 6.16 13.69
C ILE A 242 13.99 5.89 14.50
N SER A 243 12.87 6.42 14.01
CA SER A 243 11.57 6.42 14.68
C SER A 243 10.45 6.10 13.69
N LEU A 244 9.39 5.48 14.17
CA LEU A 244 8.22 5.08 13.38
C LEU A 244 6.98 5.86 13.79
N PHE A 245 6.10 6.18 12.84
CA PHE A 245 4.78 6.74 13.09
C PHE A 245 3.73 6.03 12.22
N PHE A 246 2.86 5.20 12.81
CA PHE A 246 1.87 4.41 12.08
C PHE A 246 0.43 4.79 12.42
N LEU A 247 -0.45 4.79 11.41
CA LEU A 247 -1.83 5.28 11.53
C LEU A 247 -2.75 4.77 10.40
N ASP A 248 -3.99 5.24 10.36
CA ASP A 248 -4.99 4.94 9.33
C ASP A 248 -4.85 5.83 8.07
N TYR A 249 -3.75 5.62 7.35
CA TYR A 249 -3.24 6.51 6.31
C TYR A 249 -2.82 5.73 5.05
N GLY A 250 -2.48 6.46 4.00
CA GLY A 250 -1.73 5.93 2.85
C GLY A 250 -2.53 5.85 1.57
N HIS A 251 -2.10 5.00 0.64
CA HIS A 251 -2.89 4.66 -0.53
C HIS A 251 -4.24 4.11 -0.10
N ALA A 252 -5.31 4.42 -0.85
CA ALA A 252 -6.56 3.67 -0.76
C ALA A 252 -6.20 2.17 -0.77
N ARG A 253 -6.53 1.38 0.23
CA ARG A 253 -7.69 1.46 1.15
C ARG A 253 -7.68 2.51 2.28
N GLY A 254 -6.54 3.13 2.61
CA GLY A 254 -6.35 4.03 3.76
C GLY A 254 -7.30 5.23 3.88
N GLN A 255 -7.72 5.56 5.12
CA GLN A 255 -8.75 6.58 5.36
C GLN A 255 -8.22 8.02 5.39
N ASN A 256 -6.93 8.22 5.69
CA ASN A 256 -6.24 9.51 5.60
C ASN A 256 -6.94 10.64 6.38
N LYS A 257 -7.43 10.33 7.58
CA LYS A 257 -8.31 11.22 8.34
C LYS A 257 -7.60 12.54 8.70
N PRO A 258 -8.20 13.72 8.46
CA PRO A 258 -7.48 15.00 8.55
C PRO A 258 -6.80 15.30 9.89
N ALA A 259 -7.40 14.93 11.02
CA ALA A 259 -6.82 15.17 12.35
C ALA A 259 -5.59 14.28 12.62
N GLU A 260 -5.57 13.04 12.13
CA GLU A 260 -4.49 12.09 12.30
C GLU A 260 -3.31 12.43 11.37
N VAL A 261 -3.62 12.88 10.15
CA VAL A 261 -2.64 13.49 9.24
C VAL A 261 -2.07 14.79 9.83
N ALA A 262 -2.87 15.61 10.50
CA ALA A 262 -2.38 16.82 11.18
C ALA A 262 -1.43 16.50 12.34
N LEU A 263 -1.67 15.41 13.08
CA LEU A 263 -0.77 14.90 14.14
C LEU A 263 0.56 14.41 13.56
N LEU A 264 0.54 13.59 12.50
CA LEU A 264 1.76 13.20 11.77
C LEU A 264 2.54 14.43 11.28
N ARG A 265 1.83 15.42 10.71
CA ARG A 265 2.45 16.68 10.24
C ARG A 265 3.02 17.53 11.39
N ALA A 266 2.53 17.42 12.62
CA ALA A 266 3.14 18.05 13.79
C ALA A 266 4.45 17.35 14.16
N ARG A 267 4.41 16.02 14.30
CA ARG A 267 5.59 15.18 14.57
C ARG A 267 6.73 15.40 13.57
N GLN A 268 6.40 15.53 12.29
CA GLN A 268 7.37 15.84 11.22
C GLN A 268 7.96 17.24 11.32
N ARG A 269 7.22 18.25 11.81
CA ARG A 269 7.75 19.61 12.01
C ARG A 269 8.76 19.62 13.15
N GLU A 270 8.38 19.11 14.33
CA GLU A 270 9.28 18.94 15.48
C GLU A 270 10.60 18.27 15.09
N PHE A 271 10.51 17.20 14.30
CA PHE A 271 11.64 16.45 13.78
C PHE A 271 12.56 17.29 12.87
N PHE A 272 12.01 18.04 11.90
CA PHE A 272 12.81 18.89 11.04
C PHE A 272 13.31 20.16 11.72
N ASP A 273 12.55 20.73 12.65
CA ASP A 273 12.95 21.92 13.42
C ASP A 273 14.20 21.61 14.27
N TYR A 274 14.25 20.45 14.93
CA TYR A 274 15.45 19.99 15.62
C TYR A 274 16.60 19.67 14.65
N PHE A 275 16.44 18.69 13.75
CA PHE A 275 17.56 18.17 12.98
C PHE A 275 18.07 19.09 11.85
N LEU A 276 17.25 20.03 11.35
CA LEU A 276 17.68 20.98 10.32
C LEU A 276 18.08 22.34 10.90
N LYS A 277 17.39 22.83 11.94
CA LYS A 277 17.65 24.18 12.48
C LYS A 277 18.42 24.16 13.79
N GLY A 278 18.13 23.18 14.66
CA GLY A 278 18.51 23.19 16.07
C GLY A 278 17.48 23.90 16.95
N GLU A 279 16.21 23.92 16.53
CA GLU A 279 15.09 24.50 17.27
C GLU A 279 14.36 23.41 18.09
N GLY A 280 14.05 23.70 19.36
CA GLY A 280 13.35 22.76 20.25
C GLY A 280 14.27 21.73 20.92
N SER A 281 13.66 20.72 21.54
CA SER A 281 14.33 19.57 22.16
C SER A 281 14.48 18.42 21.17
N GLU A 282 15.36 17.46 21.46
CA GLU A 282 15.47 16.25 20.64
C GLU A 282 14.11 15.52 20.55
N PRO A 283 13.64 15.17 19.34
CA PRO A 283 12.40 14.42 19.17
C PRO A 283 12.51 13.04 19.82
N ARG A 284 11.47 12.61 20.55
CA ARG A 284 11.42 11.26 21.15
C ARG A 284 11.47 10.19 20.05
N ALA A 285 12.56 9.41 20.01
CA ALA A 285 12.64 8.21 19.19
C ALA A 285 11.76 7.09 19.75
N GLY A 286 11.31 6.17 18.89
CA GLY A 286 10.49 5.02 19.27
C GLY A 286 9.47 4.70 18.18
N VAL A 287 8.27 4.31 18.60
CA VAL A 287 7.12 4.01 17.73
C VAL A 287 5.89 4.71 18.28
N ASP A 288 5.40 5.70 17.52
CA ASP A 288 4.10 6.35 17.74
C ASP A 288 3.04 5.62 16.89
N VAL A 289 1.90 5.21 17.47
CA VAL A 289 0.78 4.60 16.73
C VAL A 289 -0.57 5.24 17.01
N VAL A 290 -1.36 5.49 15.97
CA VAL A 290 -2.78 5.91 16.08
C VAL A 290 -3.67 4.73 15.65
N PRO A 291 -4.48 4.14 16.56
CA PRO A 291 -5.32 2.98 16.24
C PRO A 291 -6.25 3.21 15.03
N GLN A 292 -6.36 2.20 14.15
CA GLN A 292 -7.37 2.22 13.11
C GLN A 292 -8.77 2.19 13.74
N THR A 293 -9.63 3.09 13.27
CA THR A 293 -11.01 3.26 13.72
C THR A 293 -11.96 3.40 12.54
N CYS A 294 -13.26 3.26 12.76
CA CYS A 294 -14.27 3.43 11.71
C CYS A 294 -15.21 4.61 11.97
N GLY A 295 -15.42 5.41 10.92
CA GLY A 295 -16.11 6.70 11.00
C GLY A 295 -15.14 7.88 10.90
N ALA A 296 -15.58 9.06 11.39
CA ALA A 296 -14.70 10.22 11.53
C ALA A 296 -13.64 9.98 12.63
N SER A 297 -12.51 10.66 12.53
CA SER A 297 -11.54 10.69 13.63
C SER A 297 -12.07 11.49 14.82
N SER A 298 -11.49 11.26 16.00
CA SER A 298 -11.63 12.19 17.12
C SER A 298 -11.09 13.58 16.75
N ALA A 299 -11.63 14.63 17.36
CA ALA A 299 -11.19 16.01 17.09
C ALA A 299 -9.71 16.25 17.48
N ALA A 300 -9.22 15.51 18.47
CA ALA A 300 -7.82 15.44 18.88
C ALA A 300 -7.42 13.96 19.04
N PRO A 301 -6.89 13.30 18.00
CA PRO A 301 -6.34 11.96 18.12
C PRO A 301 -5.03 12.01 18.93
N VAL A 302 -4.77 10.96 19.69
CA VAL A 302 -3.57 10.80 20.52
C VAL A 302 -2.83 9.55 20.05
N ALA A 303 -1.52 9.66 19.82
CA ALA A 303 -0.68 8.51 19.52
C ALA A 303 -0.33 7.74 20.81
N ILE A 304 -0.38 6.42 20.72
CA ILE A 304 0.13 5.49 21.72
C ILE A 304 1.62 5.29 21.42
N HIS A 305 2.49 5.49 22.41
CA HIS A 305 3.94 5.36 22.24
C HIS A 305 4.49 4.05 22.83
N ALA A 306 5.49 3.47 22.17
CA ALA A 306 6.41 2.45 22.71
C ALA A 306 7.84 2.71 22.25
N ASP A 307 8.85 2.44 23.09
CA ASP A 307 10.26 2.80 22.78
C ASP A 307 10.88 1.92 21.67
N SER A 308 10.19 0.84 21.29
CA SER A 308 10.44 0.06 20.08
C SER A 308 9.18 -0.65 19.56
N TRP A 309 9.21 -1.14 18.32
CA TRP A 309 8.11 -1.94 17.76
C TRP A 309 7.83 -3.20 18.59
N ALA A 310 8.90 -3.86 19.04
CA ALA A 310 8.81 -5.07 19.85
C ALA A 310 8.07 -4.84 21.18
N GLN A 311 8.18 -3.64 21.78
CA GLN A 311 7.55 -3.27 23.04
C GLN A 311 6.10 -2.79 22.91
N LEU A 312 5.60 -2.55 21.69
CA LEU A 312 4.23 -2.11 21.46
C LEU A 312 3.22 -3.19 21.91
N ALA A 313 3.51 -4.44 21.56
CA ALA A 313 2.75 -5.61 22.00
C ALA A 313 3.18 -6.01 23.42
N ARG A 314 2.27 -5.90 24.39
CA ARG A 314 2.52 -6.25 25.80
C ARG A 314 1.92 -7.60 26.19
N GLY A 315 1.03 -8.13 25.37
CA GLY A 315 0.42 -9.45 25.50
C GLY A 315 0.18 -10.10 24.14
N GLU A 316 -0.35 -11.31 24.15
CA GLU A 316 -0.66 -12.07 22.94
C GLU A 316 -1.89 -12.96 23.16
N VAL A 317 -2.88 -12.84 22.29
CA VAL A 317 -4.03 -13.75 22.23
C VAL A 317 -3.69 -14.87 21.25
N ARG A 318 -3.83 -16.13 21.68
CA ARG A 318 -3.47 -17.31 20.88
C ARG A 318 -4.70 -18.16 20.57
N PHE A 319 -4.68 -18.82 19.43
CA PHE A 319 -5.71 -19.76 18.98
C PHE A 319 -5.07 -20.96 18.28
N HIS A 320 -5.60 -22.16 18.52
CA HIS A 320 -5.05 -23.42 18.02
C HIS A 320 -6.15 -24.29 17.41
N ASP A 321 -5.87 -24.91 16.25
CA ASP A 321 -6.77 -25.84 15.56
C ASP A 321 -5.97 -26.98 14.92
N GLU A 322 -6.06 -28.18 15.50
CA GLU A 322 -5.32 -29.37 15.03
C GLU A 322 -5.84 -29.93 13.69
N ALA A 323 -7.07 -29.61 13.30
CA ALA A 323 -7.75 -30.30 12.21
C ALA A 323 -7.12 -30.01 10.84
N ALA A 324 -6.95 -31.06 10.04
CA ALA A 324 -6.58 -30.91 8.63
C ALA A 324 -7.77 -30.36 7.83
N ARG A 325 -7.55 -29.22 7.17
CA ARG A 325 -8.54 -28.51 6.36
C ARG A 325 -7.95 -28.16 5.00
N THR A 326 -8.73 -28.32 3.93
CA THR A 326 -8.22 -28.24 2.56
C THR A 326 -8.97 -27.20 1.73
N LEU A 327 -8.23 -26.39 0.96
CA LEU A 327 -8.77 -25.46 -0.03
C LEU A 327 -8.22 -25.74 -1.43
N ALA A 328 -9.00 -25.42 -2.45
CA ALA A 328 -8.66 -25.61 -3.86
C ALA A 328 -8.74 -24.28 -4.62
N SER A 329 -7.92 -24.12 -5.67
CA SER A 329 -7.70 -22.85 -6.40
C SER A 329 -8.96 -22.15 -6.95
N VAL A 330 -10.08 -22.86 -7.04
CA VAL A 330 -11.38 -22.36 -7.49
C VAL A 330 -12.17 -21.60 -6.42
N GLY A 331 -11.90 -21.80 -5.13
CA GLY A 331 -12.65 -21.20 -4.01
C GLY A 331 -12.47 -19.69 -3.81
N GLY A 332 -13.24 -19.10 -2.89
CA GLY A 332 -13.24 -17.69 -2.54
C GLY A 332 -14.22 -16.84 -3.37
N ASP A 333 -15.25 -16.31 -2.71
CA ASP A 333 -16.28 -15.45 -3.29
C ASP A 333 -15.70 -14.14 -3.87
N PRO A 334 -15.87 -13.88 -5.18
CA PRO A 334 -15.42 -12.64 -5.81
C PRO A 334 -16.21 -11.41 -5.34
N THR A 335 -17.37 -11.56 -4.71
CA THR A 335 -18.21 -10.45 -4.23
C THR A 335 -17.68 -9.86 -2.92
N ARG A 336 -17.31 -10.73 -1.96
CA ARG A 336 -16.50 -10.38 -0.79
C ARG A 336 -15.17 -9.75 -1.21
N ALA A 337 -14.44 -10.41 -2.11
CA ALA A 337 -13.13 -9.93 -2.55
C ALA A 337 -13.18 -8.57 -3.27
N ALA A 338 -14.17 -8.34 -4.14
CA ALA A 338 -14.39 -7.03 -4.78
C ALA A 338 -14.82 -5.94 -3.79
N THR A 339 -15.44 -6.29 -2.65
CA THR A 339 -15.77 -5.33 -1.58
C THR A 339 -14.52 -4.86 -0.83
N PHE A 340 -13.51 -5.73 -0.69
CA PHE A 340 -12.21 -5.48 -0.04
C PHE A 340 -11.07 -5.05 -1.00
N ASP A 341 -11.33 -4.90 -2.30
CA ASP A 341 -10.32 -4.41 -3.24
C ASP A 341 -9.94 -2.95 -2.93
N PRO A 342 -8.64 -2.60 -2.84
CA PRO A 342 -8.22 -1.26 -2.44
C PRO A 342 -8.49 -0.17 -3.50
N ILE A 343 -8.73 -0.54 -4.77
CA ILE A 343 -8.87 0.39 -5.91
C ILE A 343 -10.33 0.59 -6.34
N ALA A 344 -11.19 -0.42 -6.15
CA ALA A 344 -12.58 -0.44 -6.58
C ALA A 344 -13.59 -0.90 -5.51
N GLY A 345 -13.11 -1.32 -4.33
CA GLY A 345 -13.93 -1.68 -3.17
C GLY A 345 -14.38 -0.47 -2.33
N LYS A 346 -14.74 -0.71 -1.07
CA LYS A 346 -15.46 0.26 -0.21
C LYS A 346 -14.61 0.94 0.90
N GLY A 347 -13.29 0.85 0.84
CA GLY A 347 -12.37 1.59 1.74
C GLY A 347 -12.15 1.00 3.14
N ALA A 348 -11.59 1.82 4.04
CA ALA A 348 -11.22 1.53 5.45
C ALA A 348 -12.17 0.59 6.20
N CYS A 349 -13.47 0.83 6.06
CA CYS A 349 -14.54 0.21 6.83
C CYS A 349 -15.54 -0.53 5.94
N ALA A 350 -15.06 -1.06 4.82
CA ALA A 350 -15.81 -2.00 4.00
C ALA A 350 -16.21 -3.22 4.83
N THR A 351 -17.52 -3.52 4.89
CA THR A 351 -18.05 -4.72 5.54
C THR A 351 -18.63 -5.72 4.54
N VAL A 352 -18.58 -7.00 4.91
CA VAL A 352 -19.27 -8.12 4.24
C VAL A 352 -20.15 -8.86 5.25
N PRO A 353 -21.14 -9.67 4.82
CA PRO A 353 -21.91 -10.52 5.72
C PRO A 353 -21.05 -11.50 6.55
N ALA A 354 -21.48 -11.82 7.78
CA ALA A 354 -20.70 -12.57 8.76
C ALA A 354 -20.54 -14.08 8.53
N ASP A 355 -21.25 -14.67 7.57
CA ASP A 355 -21.18 -16.09 7.20
C ASP A 355 -19.80 -16.50 6.65
N ASP A 356 -19.54 -17.80 6.72
CA ASP A 356 -18.32 -18.43 6.20
C ASP A 356 -18.51 -18.89 4.76
N ASP A 357 -17.54 -18.56 3.89
CA ASP A 357 -17.49 -19.11 2.54
C ASP A 357 -17.05 -20.59 2.64
N PRO A 358 -17.90 -21.57 2.24
CA PRO A 358 -17.57 -22.99 2.37
C PRO A 358 -16.47 -23.46 1.41
N THR A 359 -15.94 -22.57 0.57
CA THR A 359 -14.81 -22.82 -0.33
C THR A 359 -13.51 -22.17 0.15
N THR A 360 -13.51 -21.55 1.34
CA THR A 360 -12.33 -21.07 2.07
C THR A 360 -12.18 -21.82 3.40
N VAL A 361 -11.00 -21.75 4.02
CA VAL A 361 -10.76 -22.32 5.35
C VAL A 361 -10.94 -21.20 6.39
N ASN A 362 -11.93 -21.38 7.27
CA ASN A 362 -12.36 -20.35 8.22
C ASN A 362 -12.09 -20.80 9.67
N TYR A 363 -11.31 -20.03 10.41
CA TYR A 363 -11.07 -20.22 11.84
C TYR A 363 -11.67 -19.03 12.60
N ARG A 364 -12.51 -19.32 13.61
CA ARG A 364 -13.14 -18.31 14.47
C ARG A 364 -12.55 -18.45 15.87
N LEU A 365 -12.04 -17.34 16.40
CA LEU A 365 -11.58 -17.29 17.78
C LEU A 365 -12.78 -17.29 18.75
N PRO A 366 -12.58 -17.57 20.04
CA PRO A 366 -13.59 -17.31 21.06
C PRO A 366 -14.08 -15.86 21.00
N THR A 367 -15.37 -15.67 21.24
CA THR A 367 -15.99 -14.34 21.36
C THR A 367 -15.27 -13.50 22.41
N VAL A 368 -14.93 -12.26 22.06
CA VAL A 368 -14.19 -11.37 22.95
C VAL A 368 -15.03 -11.02 24.17
N ALA A 369 -14.49 -11.29 25.36
CA ALA A 369 -15.13 -11.06 26.65
C ALA A 369 -14.47 -9.91 27.43
N GLY A 370 -15.09 -9.52 28.55
CA GLY A 370 -14.63 -8.43 29.40
C GLY A 370 -14.57 -7.10 28.65
N ASP A 371 -13.57 -6.27 28.98
CA ASP A 371 -13.31 -4.99 28.31
C ASP A 371 -12.67 -5.15 26.92
N GLY A 372 -12.38 -6.39 26.49
CA GLY A 372 -11.77 -6.76 25.21
C GLY A 372 -10.31 -6.31 25.01
N TYR A 373 -9.76 -6.56 23.81
CA TYR A 373 -8.34 -6.31 23.50
C TYR A 373 -8.10 -5.61 22.16
N THR A 374 -6.91 -5.02 22.03
CA THR A 374 -6.45 -4.23 20.89
C THR A 374 -5.27 -4.95 20.26
N LEU A 375 -5.47 -5.55 19.09
CA LEU A 375 -4.37 -5.99 18.22
C LEU A 375 -3.40 -4.82 18.05
N ALA A 376 -2.10 -5.07 18.18
CA ALA A 376 -1.05 -4.10 17.90
C ALA A 376 0.23 -4.84 17.49
N GLY A 377 0.33 -5.08 16.19
CA GLY A 377 1.42 -5.84 15.58
C GLY A 377 0.94 -6.66 14.40
N SER A 378 1.79 -7.56 13.91
CA SER A 378 1.52 -8.42 12.76
C SER A 378 0.86 -9.75 13.19
N PRO A 379 -0.40 -10.04 12.80
CA PRO A 379 -1.03 -11.33 13.07
C PRO A 379 -0.18 -12.46 12.46
N THR A 380 0.27 -13.39 13.30
CA THR A 380 1.24 -14.43 12.90
C THR A 380 0.54 -15.77 12.79
N VAL A 381 0.64 -16.41 11.63
CA VAL A 381 0.10 -17.75 11.36
C VAL A 381 1.26 -18.74 11.30
N ILE A 382 1.16 -19.81 12.08
CA ILE A 382 2.10 -20.93 12.11
C ILE A 382 1.31 -22.21 11.89
N ALA A 383 1.62 -23.00 10.86
CA ALA A 383 0.86 -24.22 10.57
C ALA A 383 1.69 -25.28 9.84
N ASP A 384 1.21 -26.51 9.83
CA ASP A 384 1.69 -27.55 8.92
C ASP A 384 0.94 -27.37 7.59
N ILE A 385 1.67 -27.03 6.51
CA ILE A 385 1.09 -26.69 5.21
C ILE A 385 1.62 -27.65 4.13
N GLU A 386 0.72 -28.38 3.49
CA GLU A 386 1.01 -29.21 2.32
C GLU A 386 0.50 -28.51 1.05
N SER A 387 1.43 -28.15 0.15
CA SER A 387 1.18 -27.34 -1.04
C SER A 387 2.08 -27.79 -2.22
N PRO A 388 1.94 -29.03 -2.74
CA PRO A 388 2.90 -29.64 -3.67
C PRO A 388 2.94 -29.04 -5.08
N VAL A 389 2.14 -28.02 -5.40
CA VAL A 389 2.09 -27.38 -6.72
C VAL A 389 2.96 -26.11 -6.72
N PRO A 390 4.05 -26.04 -7.52
CA PRO A 390 4.84 -24.82 -7.67
C PRO A 390 3.98 -23.67 -8.20
N GLY A 391 4.04 -22.51 -7.55
CA GLY A 391 3.18 -21.37 -7.89
C GLY A 391 1.74 -21.49 -7.37
N ALA A 392 1.46 -22.39 -6.41
CA ALA A 392 0.32 -22.21 -5.52
C ALA A 392 0.37 -20.84 -4.81
N GLN A 393 -0.75 -20.38 -4.28
CA GLN A 393 -0.80 -19.20 -3.42
C GLN A 393 -1.78 -19.39 -2.28
N LEU A 394 -1.46 -18.81 -1.14
CA LEU A 394 -2.33 -18.71 0.02
C LEU A 394 -2.53 -17.23 0.31
N ALA A 395 -3.75 -16.73 0.18
CA ALA A 395 -4.12 -15.45 0.75
C ALA A 395 -4.67 -15.67 2.16
N ALA A 396 -4.54 -14.66 3.01
CA ALA A 396 -5.09 -14.65 4.36
C ALA A 396 -5.79 -13.32 4.63
N ARG A 397 -6.91 -13.35 5.36
CA ARG A 397 -7.60 -12.16 5.89
C ARG A 397 -7.91 -12.37 7.37
N LEU A 398 -7.57 -11.39 8.20
CA LEU A 398 -8.10 -11.27 9.56
C LEU A 398 -9.31 -10.33 9.51
N LEU A 399 -10.45 -10.85 9.92
CA LEU A 399 -11.74 -10.18 9.94
C LEU A 399 -12.18 -9.94 11.38
N ASP A 400 -12.80 -8.79 11.63
CA ASP A 400 -13.52 -8.50 12.87
C ASP A 400 -15.03 -8.69 12.63
N VAL A 401 -15.61 -9.71 13.25
CA VAL A 401 -17.02 -10.09 13.08
C VAL A 401 -17.85 -9.54 14.25
N ALA A 402 -18.72 -8.57 13.95
CA ALA A 402 -19.57 -7.92 14.94
C ALA A 402 -20.88 -8.70 15.21
N PRO A 403 -21.49 -8.57 16.42
CA PRO A 403 -22.78 -9.20 16.77
C PRO A 403 -23.94 -8.92 15.81
N ASN A 404 -23.87 -7.84 15.03
CA ASN A 404 -24.89 -7.46 14.04
C ASN A 404 -24.83 -8.27 12.73
N GLY A 405 -23.95 -9.26 12.61
CA GLY A 405 -23.82 -10.10 11.42
C GLY A 405 -23.01 -9.47 10.29
N SER A 406 -22.12 -8.51 10.59
CA SER A 406 -21.17 -7.93 9.62
C SER A 406 -19.71 -8.16 10.01
N SER A 407 -18.85 -8.28 9.00
CA SER A 407 -17.40 -8.53 9.12
C SER A 407 -16.59 -7.42 8.47
N THR A 408 -15.66 -6.82 9.21
CA THR A 408 -14.74 -5.77 8.73
C THR A 408 -13.34 -6.36 8.46
N LEU A 409 -12.66 -5.96 7.38
CA LEU A 409 -11.28 -6.36 7.13
C LEU A 409 -10.30 -5.58 8.01
N VAL A 410 -9.61 -6.29 8.91
CA VAL A 410 -8.56 -5.75 9.79
C VAL A 410 -7.20 -5.84 9.12
N ALA A 411 -6.79 -7.04 8.70
CA ALA A 411 -5.45 -7.30 8.16
C ALA A 411 -5.50 -8.36 7.04
N ARG A 412 -4.48 -8.41 6.17
CA ARG A 412 -4.36 -9.45 5.13
C ARG A 412 -2.91 -9.77 4.76
N ALA A 413 -2.71 -10.85 4.01
CA ALA A 413 -1.45 -11.23 3.39
C ALA A 413 -1.66 -11.90 2.02
N LEU A 414 -0.60 -11.92 1.21
CA LEU A 414 -0.42 -12.81 0.08
C LEU A 414 0.86 -13.63 0.31
N TYR A 415 0.74 -14.95 0.38
CA TYR A 415 1.82 -15.88 0.72
C TYR A 415 2.05 -16.92 -0.38
N ARG A 416 3.32 -17.29 -0.57
CA ARG A 416 3.76 -18.42 -1.40
C ARG A 416 4.25 -19.54 -0.48
N PRO A 417 3.42 -20.52 -0.09
CA PRO A 417 3.89 -21.61 0.77
C PRO A 417 5.04 -22.40 0.14
N ASP A 418 5.88 -22.98 1.00
CA ASP A 418 6.81 -24.04 0.61
C ASP A 418 6.03 -25.35 0.39
N PRO A 419 6.59 -26.38 -0.30
CA PRO A 419 5.80 -27.54 -0.73
C PRO A 419 5.16 -28.37 0.38
N SER A 420 5.76 -28.39 1.58
CA SER A 420 5.34 -29.21 2.73
C SER A 420 5.82 -28.62 4.07
N GLY A 421 5.36 -29.18 5.19
CA GLY A 421 5.95 -28.98 6.53
C GLY A 421 5.50 -27.75 7.33
N ARG A 422 6.17 -27.50 8.47
CA ARG A 422 5.85 -26.43 9.44
C ARG A 422 6.32 -25.08 8.90
N GLN A 423 5.38 -24.20 8.59
CA GLN A 423 5.62 -22.90 7.96
C GLN A 423 5.09 -21.76 8.84
N VAL A 424 5.70 -20.57 8.72
CA VAL A 424 5.28 -19.33 9.39
C VAL A 424 5.18 -18.19 8.38
N PHE A 425 4.12 -17.40 8.50
CA PHE A 425 3.94 -16.15 7.77
C PHE A 425 3.13 -15.15 8.61
N GLN A 426 3.14 -13.89 8.20
CA GLN A 426 2.41 -12.82 8.87
C GLN A 426 1.43 -12.12 7.92
N LEU A 427 0.37 -11.57 8.52
CA LEU A 427 -0.49 -10.57 7.88
C LEU A 427 0.07 -9.18 8.16
N HIS A 428 -0.14 -8.25 7.23
CA HIS A 428 0.26 -6.84 7.40
C HIS A 428 -0.26 -6.30 8.73
N GLY A 429 0.65 -5.79 9.57
CA GLY A 429 0.35 -5.43 10.94
C GLY A 429 -0.59 -4.23 11.07
N ASN A 430 -1.36 -4.22 12.15
CA ASN A 430 -2.40 -3.21 12.41
C ASN A 430 -2.51 -2.93 13.91
N VAL A 431 -3.08 -1.78 14.27
CA VAL A 431 -3.55 -1.46 15.63
C VAL A 431 -5.07 -1.35 15.62
N TRP A 432 -5.79 -2.42 16.00
CA TRP A 432 -7.25 -2.55 15.87
C TRP A 432 -7.92 -3.12 17.14
N ARG A 433 -9.06 -2.55 17.52
CA ARG A 433 -9.78 -2.86 18.77
C ARG A 433 -10.96 -3.82 18.52
N PHE A 434 -10.81 -5.11 18.85
CA PHE A 434 -11.87 -6.13 18.73
C PHE A 434 -12.88 -6.01 19.89
N ALA A 435 -13.98 -5.27 19.71
CA ALA A 435 -14.90 -4.90 20.79
C ALA A 435 -15.56 -6.12 21.51
N PRO A 436 -16.05 -5.98 22.75
CA PRO A 436 -16.70 -7.10 23.45
C PRO A 436 -17.90 -7.63 22.68
N GLY A 437 -18.08 -8.95 22.66
CA GLY A 437 -19.07 -9.63 21.84
C GLY A 437 -18.66 -9.85 20.38
N HIS A 438 -17.58 -9.25 19.89
CA HIS A 438 -17.05 -9.53 18.55
C HIS A 438 -16.31 -10.89 18.50
N VAL A 439 -16.10 -11.41 17.29
CA VAL A 439 -15.32 -12.61 17.01
C VAL A 439 -14.23 -12.26 15.99
N PRO A 440 -12.93 -12.36 16.34
CA PRO A 440 -11.86 -12.37 15.34
C PRO A 440 -11.98 -13.65 14.50
N LYS A 441 -11.86 -13.51 13.18
CA LYS A 441 -11.91 -14.61 12.22
C LYS A 441 -10.71 -14.56 11.29
N LEU A 442 -9.96 -15.65 11.19
CA LEU A 442 -8.98 -15.87 10.13
C LEU A 442 -9.65 -16.62 8.97
N GLU A 443 -9.61 -16.02 7.79
CA GLU A 443 -10.01 -16.65 6.53
C GLU A 443 -8.75 -16.91 5.69
N LEU A 444 -8.47 -18.18 5.42
CA LEU A 444 -7.44 -18.63 4.48
C LEU A 444 -8.10 -19.01 3.16
N LEU A 445 -7.64 -18.43 2.05
CA LEU A 445 -8.31 -18.52 0.76
C LEU A 445 -7.32 -18.60 -0.42
N PRO A 446 -7.68 -19.27 -1.53
CA PRO A 446 -6.76 -19.51 -2.66
C PRO A 446 -6.43 -18.27 -3.52
N ARG A 447 -7.09 -17.13 -3.27
CA ARG A 447 -6.90 -15.86 -3.99
C ARG A 447 -7.60 -14.71 -3.27
N ASP A 448 -6.99 -13.52 -3.22
CA ASP A 448 -7.68 -12.27 -2.84
C ASP A 448 -7.88 -11.38 -4.07
N ALA A 449 -8.56 -11.89 -5.11
CA ALA A 449 -8.70 -11.19 -6.38
C ALA A 449 -9.93 -10.27 -6.40
N PRO A 450 -9.81 -8.99 -6.82
CA PRO A 450 -8.77 -8.47 -7.72
C PRO A 450 -7.55 -7.77 -7.06
N TYR A 451 -7.41 -7.79 -5.73
CA TYR A 451 -6.22 -7.24 -5.05
C TYR A 451 -4.94 -8.02 -5.40
N GLY A 452 -4.92 -9.33 -5.14
CA GLY A 452 -3.87 -10.24 -5.58
C GLY A 452 -4.23 -10.93 -6.90
N ARG A 453 -3.24 -11.15 -7.77
CA ARG A 453 -3.42 -11.93 -9.01
C ARG A 453 -3.62 -13.43 -8.66
N PRO A 454 -4.72 -14.09 -9.07
CA PRO A 454 -4.85 -15.55 -8.93
C PRO A 454 -3.69 -16.29 -9.61
N SER A 455 -3.32 -17.47 -9.10
CA SER A 455 -2.37 -18.34 -9.81
C SER A 455 -2.99 -18.88 -11.10
N ASN A 456 -2.17 -19.13 -12.11
CA ASN A 456 -2.61 -19.70 -13.39
C ASN A 456 -2.87 -21.22 -13.32
N ALA A 457 -2.11 -21.95 -12.49
CA ALA A 457 -2.23 -23.39 -12.33
C ALA A 457 -3.37 -23.77 -11.36
N PRO A 458 -4.09 -24.88 -11.59
CA PRO A 458 -4.94 -25.46 -10.55
C PRO A 458 -4.08 -26.02 -9.42
N PHE A 459 -4.50 -25.81 -8.18
CA PHE A 459 -3.78 -26.29 -7.00
C PHE A 459 -4.75 -26.60 -5.85
N THR A 460 -4.24 -27.35 -4.89
CA THR A 460 -4.88 -27.68 -3.61
C THR A 460 -3.85 -27.43 -2.51
N ILE A 461 -4.28 -26.84 -1.39
CA ILE A 461 -3.47 -26.65 -0.18
C ILE A 461 -4.21 -27.29 0.99
N THR A 462 -3.52 -28.09 1.80
CA THR A 462 -4.02 -28.57 3.09
C THR A 462 -3.27 -27.88 4.21
N ILE A 463 -3.99 -27.40 5.21
CA ILE A 463 -3.48 -26.72 6.41
C ILE A 463 -3.90 -27.54 7.63
N SER A 464 -2.99 -27.79 8.56
CA SER A 464 -3.27 -28.49 9.83
C SER A 464 -2.40 -27.96 10.98
N LYS A 465 -2.72 -28.31 12.23
CA LYS A 465 -2.01 -27.85 13.44
C LYS A 465 -1.80 -26.33 13.48
N LEU A 466 -2.81 -25.58 13.06
CA LEU A 466 -2.74 -24.14 12.91
C LEU A 466 -2.70 -23.48 14.28
N GLU A 467 -1.69 -22.66 14.49
CA GLU A 467 -1.56 -21.69 15.56
C GLU A 467 -1.67 -20.28 14.96
N LEU A 468 -2.56 -19.46 15.51
CA LEU A 468 -2.67 -18.03 15.21
C LEU A 468 -2.35 -17.24 16.47
N ARG A 469 -1.38 -16.32 16.37
CA ARG A 469 -0.99 -15.38 17.41
C ARG A 469 -1.38 -13.96 17.01
N LEU A 470 -2.17 -13.30 17.86
CA LEU A 470 -2.52 -11.89 17.76
C LEU A 470 -1.75 -11.11 18.84
N PRO A 471 -0.69 -10.35 18.49
CA PRO A 471 -0.01 -9.46 19.46
C PRO A 471 -0.95 -8.32 19.87
N VAL A 472 -1.03 -8.00 21.17
CA VAL A 472 -1.99 -7.01 21.70
C VAL A 472 -1.36 -5.97 22.64
N LEU A 473 -2.00 -4.80 22.75
CA LEU A 473 -1.59 -3.70 23.65
C LEU A 473 -1.79 -4.03 25.14
N GLU A 474 -2.76 -4.85 25.46
CA GLU A 474 -3.11 -5.16 26.84
C GLU A 474 -2.03 -6.03 27.49
N ARG A 475 -1.84 -5.88 28.80
CA ARG A 475 -0.91 -6.72 29.56
C ARG A 475 -1.51 -8.12 29.74
N PRO A 476 -0.70 -9.16 30.01
CA PRO A 476 -1.21 -10.50 30.23
C PRO A 476 -2.17 -10.55 31.43
N ASP A 477 -3.35 -11.14 31.22
CA ASP A 477 -4.29 -11.54 32.28
C ASP A 477 -4.12 -13.01 32.67
N CYS A 478 -3.24 -13.72 31.95
CA CYS A 478 -2.94 -15.15 32.07
C CYS A 478 -4.17 -16.06 31.91
N ARG A 479 -5.16 -15.61 31.13
CA ARG A 479 -6.39 -16.34 30.78
C ARG A 479 -6.69 -16.27 29.29
N VAL A 480 -6.93 -15.06 28.78
CA VAL A 480 -7.22 -14.77 27.36
C VAL A 480 -6.01 -14.09 26.70
N ILE A 481 -5.32 -13.25 27.47
CA ILE A 481 -4.15 -12.49 27.07
C ILE A 481 -2.95 -13.08 27.81
N LEU A 482 -2.11 -13.77 27.05
CA LEU A 482 -0.90 -14.42 27.56
C LEU A 482 0.30 -13.49 27.37
N ALA A 483 1.45 -13.83 27.95
CA ALA A 483 2.70 -13.19 27.55
C ALA A 483 2.99 -13.50 26.06
N PRO A 484 3.70 -12.62 25.32
CA PRO A 484 4.10 -12.90 23.95
C PRO A 484 4.97 -14.17 23.86
N ALA A 485 4.56 -15.15 23.06
CA ALA A 485 5.36 -16.36 22.86
C ALA A 485 6.67 -16.05 22.13
N ALA A 486 7.69 -16.86 22.41
CA ALA A 486 8.94 -16.92 21.66
C ALA A 486 8.65 -17.05 20.15
N LYS A 487 9.30 -16.21 19.34
CA LYS A 487 9.02 -16.11 17.90
C LYS A 487 9.68 -17.26 17.15
N LEU A 488 8.95 -17.84 16.20
CA LEU A 488 9.47 -18.93 15.37
C LEU A 488 10.37 -18.34 14.28
N LEU A 489 11.66 -18.67 14.35
CA LEU A 489 12.65 -18.26 13.35
C LEU A 489 12.74 -19.29 12.21
N PRO A 490 12.55 -18.88 10.94
CA PRO A 490 12.99 -19.66 9.78
C PRO A 490 14.51 -19.93 9.81
N PRO A 491 14.99 -21.04 9.22
CA PRO A 491 16.42 -21.35 9.16
C PRO A 491 17.26 -20.21 8.60
N GLY A 492 18.35 -19.87 9.31
CA GLY A 492 19.28 -18.80 8.91
C GLY A 492 18.84 -17.37 9.25
N GLN A 493 17.64 -17.15 9.80
CA GLN A 493 17.20 -15.83 10.28
C GLN A 493 17.53 -15.62 11.77
N THR A 494 17.75 -14.36 12.15
CA THR A 494 18.01 -13.92 13.52
C THR A 494 16.96 -12.90 13.97
N LEU A 495 16.64 -12.87 15.27
CA LEU A 495 15.78 -11.82 15.83
C LEU A 495 16.41 -10.43 15.64
N ALA A 496 15.59 -9.43 15.34
CA ALA A 496 16.00 -8.02 15.41
C ALA A 496 16.35 -7.64 16.87
N ARG A 497 17.29 -6.71 17.06
CA ARG A 497 17.80 -6.26 18.38
C ARG A 497 16.71 -6.06 19.43
N ASP A 498 15.64 -5.37 19.08
CA ASP A 498 14.56 -5.02 20.00
C ASP A 498 13.75 -6.25 20.46
N PHE A 499 13.62 -7.29 19.62
CA PHE A 499 12.97 -8.55 19.97
C PHE A 499 13.91 -9.51 20.72
N ALA A 500 15.21 -9.52 20.38
CA ALA A 500 16.22 -10.27 21.11
C ALA A 500 16.33 -9.80 22.57
N ALA A 501 16.23 -8.48 22.81
CA ALA A 501 16.20 -7.91 24.16
C ALA A 501 14.96 -8.35 24.97
N LEU A 502 13.78 -8.42 24.35
CA LEU A 502 12.56 -8.88 25.04
C LEU A 502 12.54 -10.39 25.32
N ALA A 503 13.17 -11.21 24.47
CA ALA A 503 13.26 -12.66 24.68
C ALA A 503 14.02 -13.08 25.96
N ALA A 504 14.75 -12.15 26.59
CA ALA A 504 15.41 -12.34 27.89
C ALA A 504 14.51 -12.02 29.11
N SER A 505 13.27 -11.55 28.90
CA SER A 505 12.34 -11.20 29.98
C SER A 505 11.57 -12.43 30.49
N PRO A 506 11.34 -12.58 31.81
CA PRO A 506 10.56 -13.70 32.35
C PRO A 506 9.08 -13.57 32.01
N ASP A 507 8.43 -14.70 31.72
CA ASP A 507 7.00 -14.79 31.44
C ASP A 507 6.18 -14.63 32.75
N PRO A 508 5.37 -13.56 32.92
CA PRO A 508 4.58 -13.33 34.14
C PRO A 508 3.43 -14.33 34.33
N CYS A 509 3.08 -15.12 33.31
CA CYS A 509 2.09 -16.19 33.38
C CYS A 509 2.68 -17.57 33.66
N THR A 510 4.01 -17.70 33.65
CA THR A 510 4.68 -18.90 34.15
C THR A 510 4.81 -18.77 35.67
N PRO A 511 4.22 -19.67 36.49
CA PRO A 511 4.41 -19.62 37.93
C PRO A 511 5.91 -19.83 38.26
N PRO A 512 6.47 -19.12 39.26
CA PRO A 512 7.86 -19.28 39.63
C PRO A 512 8.14 -20.74 40.00
N ALA A 513 9.20 -21.31 39.43
CA ALA A 513 9.57 -22.71 39.65
C ALA A 513 9.67 -22.98 41.15
N SER A 514 8.90 -23.96 41.65
CA SER A 514 8.82 -24.27 43.08
C SER A 514 10.18 -24.72 43.58
N GLY A 515 10.88 -23.82 44.27
CA GLY A 515 12.19 -24.10 44.84
C GLY A 515 12.11 -25.28 45.80
N GLY A 516 12.82 -26.37 45.47
CA GLY A 516 13.06 -27.45 46.42
C GLY A 516 13.71 -26.88 47.69
N PRO A 517 13.41 -27.43 48.88
CA PRO A 517 13.77 -26.79 50.13
C PRO A 517 15.28 -26.61 50.24
N ALA A 518 15.73 -25.35 50.30
CA ALA A 518 17.08 -25.03 50.73
C ALA A 518 17.23 -25.50 52.19
N GLY A 519 18.11 -26.48 52.41
CA GLY A 519 18.32 -27.06 53.74
C GLY A 519 18.78 -26.00 54.74
N GLY A 520 17.97 -25.75 55.76
CA GLY A 520 18.25 -24.69 56.73
C GLY A 520 19.20 -25.11 57.84
N ALA A 521 20.22 -24.30 58.11
CA ALA A 521 20.88 -24.17 59.41
C ALA A 521 21.68 -22.85 59.43
N GLY A 522 21.37 -21.93 60.37
CA GLY A 522 22.06 -20.64 60.44
C GLY A 522 21.29 -19.57 61.21
N SER A 523 21.23 -19.68 62.54
CA SER A 523 20.65 -18.65 63.41
C SER A 523 21.58 -17.43 63.57
N PRO A 524 21.05 -16.22 63.83
CA PRO A 524 21.80 -14.96 63.73
C PRO A 524 22.44 -14.50 65.05
N PRO A 525 23.44 -13.60 64.99
CA PRO A 525 23.76 -12.67 66.07
C PRO A 525 22.87 -11.40 66.00
N SER A 526 22.63 -10.75 67.13
CA SER A 526 21.74 -9.59 67.28
C SER A 526 22.49 -8.29 67.62
N GLY A 527 21.85 -7.14 67.32
CA GLY A 527 22.29 -5.80 67.74
C GLY A 527 22.17 -4.76 66.62
N GLY A 528 21.83 -3.48 66.87
CA GLY A 528 21.36 -2.89 68.14
C GLY A 528 21.34 -1.35 68.10
N GLY A 529 20.26 -0.73 68.58
CA GLY A 529 20.04 0.74 68.59
C GLY A 529 19.37 1.30 67.31
N GLY A 530 18.64 2.42 67.33
CA GLY A 530 18.21 3.28 68.46
C GLY A 530 17.26 4.39 67.96
N GLY A 531 16.35 4.90 68.81
CA GLY A 531 15.42 6.02 68.50
C GLY A 531 16.05 7.42 68.72
N PRO A 532 15.28 8.54 68.83
CA PRO A 532 13.81 8.73 68.93
C PRO A 532 13.19 9.36 67.64
N VAL A 533 11.86 9.39 67.38
CA VAL A 533 10.68 9.98 68.08
C VAL A 533 10.64 11.52 68.14
N GLY A 534 9.54 12.11 67.66
CA GLY A 534 9.14 13.52 67.78
C GLY A 534 7.66 13.68 67.43
N GLU A 535 6.92 14.55 68.13
CA GLU A 535 5.45 14.52 68.20
C GLU A 535 4.70 15.65 67.42
N GLN A 536 3.36 15.52 67.39
CA GLN A 536 2.36 16.52 66.95
C GLN A 536 2.04 17.51 68.13
N PRO A 537 0.90 18.27 68.24
CA PRO A 537 -0.24 18.52 67.32
C PRO A 537 -0.76 20.00 67.25
N GLY A 538 -1.88 20.21 66.54
CA GLY A 538 -2.69 21.46 66.56
C GLY A 538 -4.01 21.30 65.77
N GLY A 539 -5.13 21.88 66.25
CA GLY A 539 -6.50 21.55 65.77
C GLY A 539 -7.45 22.72 65.39
N PRO A 540 -8.72 22.41 65.00
CA PRO A 540 -9.80 23.33 64.55
C PRO A 540 -10.65 23.92 65.72
N PRO A 541 -11.82 24.62 65.57
CA PRO A 541 -12.70 24.98 64.41
C PRO A 541 -12.99 26.52 64.28
N GLY A 542 -13.95 27.09 63.53
CA GLY A 542 -14.94 26.62 62.52
C GLY A 542 -16.41 27.05 62.79
N GLY A 543 -17.15 27.58 61.80
CA GLY A 543 -18.58 28.02 61.93
C GLY A 543 -19.23 28.67 60.67
N GLN A 544 -20.58 28.67 60.58
CA GLN A 544 -21.43 29.12 59.44
C GLN A 544 -22.93 29.22 59.90
N PRO A 545 -23.95 29.57 59.07
CA PRO A 545 -24.02 30.34 57.82
C PRO A 545 -24.78 31.70 58.03
N PRO A 546 -26.11 31.96 57.82
CA PRO A 546 -27.22 31.36 57.03
C PRO A 546 -27.97 32.30 56.02
N GLY A 547 -28.81 31.72 55.14
CA GLY A 547 -29.89 32.40 54.37
C GLY A 547 -29.53 32.87 52.94
N GLN A 548 -30.37 32.80 51.90
CA GLN A 548 -31.76 32.32 51.70
C GLN A 548 -31.86 31.72 50.25
N THR A 549 -32.30 30.47 50.01
CA THR A 549 -33.68 30.00 49.64
C THR A 549 -34.38 30.75 48.49
N ALA A 550 -35.07 30.12 47.52
CA ALA A 550 -35.22 28.70 47.11
C ALA A 550 -35.97 28.55 45.75
N ASP A 551 -36.11 27.30 45.27
CA ASP A 551 -37.19 26.72 44.42
C ASP A 551 -37.37 27.05 42.93
N ASN A 552 -38.05 26.11 42.25
CA ASN A 552 -38.38 26.02 40.81
C ASN A 552 -39.55 25.03 40.61
N PRO A 553 -40.63 25.40 39.88
CA PRO A 553 -41.21 24.43 38.93
C PRO A 553 -41.79 25.02 37.61
N ASN A 554 -41.89 24.12 36.61
CA ASN A 554 -42.66 24.25 35.35
C ASN A 554 -44.19 24.33 35.64
N PRO A 555 -45.11 24.80 34.73
CA PRO A 555 -45.22 24.33 33.33
C PRO A 555 -45.82 25.30 32.25
N GLY A 556 -45.94 24.84 31.00
CA GLY A 556 -47.23 24.92 30.26
C GLY A 556 -47.44 25.93 29.09
N GLU A 557 -47.62 25.35 27.89
CA GLU A 557 -48.58 25.74 26.82
C GLU A 557 -48.42 26.96 25.86
N ASN A 558 -48.88 26.69 24.62
CA ASN A 558 -49.52 27.56 23.61
C ASN A 558 -48.78 28.76 22.97
N LYS A 559 -48.30 28.57 21.72
CA LYS A 559 -48.95 29.12 20.50
C LYS A 559 -48.40 28.60 19.16
N ARG A 560 -49.28 28.59 18.15
CA ARG A 560 -49.05 28.36 16.70
C ARG A 560 -50.12 29.19 15.95
N PRO A 561 -50.00 29.50 14.64
CA PRO A 561 -48.83 29.71 13.79
C PRO A 561 -48.77 31.17 13.29
N PRO A 562 -47.96 31.50 12.27
CA PRO A 562 -48.60 32.02 11.04
C PRO A 562 -47.96 31.51 9.73
N ASN A 563 -48.71 31.65 8.62
CA ASN A 563 -48.31 31.37 7.22
C ASN A 563 -49.43 31.91 6.29
N PRO A 564 -49.24 32.16 4.97
CA PRO A 564 -47.99 32.25 4.20
C PRO A 564 -47.92 33.44 3.19
N ALA A 565 -46.81 33.52 2.43
CA ALA A 565 -46.71 34.01 1.04
C ALA A 565 -46.78 35.55 0.77
N PRO A 566 -46.40 36.03 -0.44
CA PRO A 566 -45.83 35.32 -1.61
C PRO A 566 -44.47 35.87 -2.12
N GLY A 567 -43.85 35.18 -3.10
CA GLY A 567 -42.96 35.83 -4.08
C GLY A 567 -41.49 35.43 -4.11
N GLY A 568 -41.17 34.21 -4.54
CA GLY A 568 -39.78 33.82 -4.86
C GLY A 568 -39.67 32.39 -5.38
N ARG A 569 -39.43 32.20 -6.69
CA ARG A 569 -39.38 30.86 -7.30
C ARG A 569 -38.10 30.12 -6.86
N PRO A 570 -38.16 28.98 -6.14
CA PRO A 570 -36.99 28.13 -5.97
C PRO A 570 -36.63 27.52 -7.33
N ARG A 571 -35.43 27.85 -7.82
CA ARG A 571 -34.88 27.24 -9.04
C ARG A 571 -34.53 25.79 -8.72
N ALA A 572 -35.38 24.85 -9.15
CA ALA A 572 -35.22 23.45 -8.80
C ALA A 572 -33.86 22.88 -9.20
N GLU A 573 -32.98 22.66 -8.21
CA GLU A 573 -31.80 21.82 -8.38
C GLU A 573 -32.26 20.39 -8.61
N ARG A 574 -32.34 20.01 -9.89
CA ARG A 574 -32.45 18.60 -10.28
C ARG A 574 -31.19 17.89 -9.84
N THR A 575 -31.22 17.27 -8.66
CA THR A 575 -30.27 16.24 -8.27
C THR A 575 -30.20 15.23 -9.40
N ALA A 576 -29.08 15.25 -10.12
CA ALA A 576 -28.92 14.43 -11.30
C ALA A 576 -28.74 12.98 -10.87
N ARG A 577 -29.84 12.22 -10.79
CA ARG A 577 -29.81 10.75 -10.66
C ARG A 577 -28.76 10.22 -11.63
N ALA A 578 -27.70 9.63 -11.10
CA ALA A 578 -26.66 9.02 -11.91
C ALA A 578 -27.31 7.95 -12.80
N GLN A 579 -27.39 8.22 -14.11
CA GLN A 579 -28.02 7.31 -15.05
C GLN A 579 -27.20 6.03 -15.11
N ALA A 580 -27.85 4.87 -14.97
CA ALA A 580 -27.20 3.57 -14.98
C ALA A 580 -26.34 3.41 -16.26
N PRO A 581 -25.14 2.81 -16.15
CA PRO A 581 -24.20 2.71 -17.26
C PRO A 581 -24.80 1.93 -18.45
N ALA A 582 -24.72 2.52 -19.64
CA ALA A 582 -25.49 2.07 -20.78
C ALA A 582 -24.71 1.06 -21.64
N CYS A 583 -25.13 -0.22 -21.63
CA CYS A 583 -24.52 -1.21 -22.52
C CYS A 583 -24.99 -1.06 -23.97
N VAL A 584 -24.03 -0.86 -24.88
CA VAL A 584 -24.26 -0.63 -26.31
C VAL A 584 -24.66 -1.90 -27.05
N ALA A 585 -25.17 -1.73 -28.28
CA ALA A 585 -25.64 -2.84 -29.10
C ALA A 585 -24.53 -3.89 -29.38
N PRO A 586 -24.86 -5.20 -29.36
CA PRO A 586 -23.91 -6.27 -29.67
C PRO A 586 -23.40 -6.23 -31.11
N ARG A 587 -24.14 -5.61 -32.03
CA ARG A 587 -23.82 -5.48 -33.45
C ARG A 587 -23.58 -4.01 -33.81
N ALA A 588 -22.48 -3.71 -34.51
CA ALA A 588 -22.16 -2.37 -34.99
C ALA A 588 -21.33 -2.43 -36.28
N ARG A 589 -21.52 -1.44 -37.19
CA ARG A 589 -20.61 -1.22 -38.33
C ARG A 589 -19.44 -0.36 -37.89
N VAL A 590 -18.24 -0.76 -38.27
CA VAL A 590 -16.98 -0.01 -38.10
C VAL A 590 -16.60 0.63 -39.43
N ASN A 591 -16.16 1.88 -39.42
CA ASN A 591 -15.70 2.62 -40.60
C ASN A 591 -14.52 3.54 -40.24
N GLY A 592 -14.06 4.35 -41.20
CA GLY A 592 -12.89 5.21 -41.06
C GLY A 592 -12.98 6.37 -40.06
N ARG A 593 -14.17 6.62 -39.50
CA ARG A 593 -14.43 7.70 -38.53
C ARG A 593 -15.31 7.26 -37.34
N SER A 594 -15.83 6.03 -37.30
CA SER A 594 -16.61 5.55 -36.14
C SER A 594 -16.65 4.04 -35.93
N VAL A 595 -16.94 3.64 -34.69
CA VAL A 595 -17.43 2.31 -34.30
C VAL A 595 -18.89 2.48 -33.90
N GLY A 596 -19.83 2.15 -34.78
CA GLY A 596 -21.26 2.42 -34.55
C GLY A 596 -21.51 3.92 -34.27
N ARG A 597 -22.04 4.23 -33.07
CA ARG A 597 -22.29 5.61 -32.61
C ARG A 597 -21.04 6.34 -32.09
N PHE A 598 -19.94 5.64 -31.77
CA PHE A 598 -18.70 6.25 -31.29
C PHE A 598 -17.92 6.90 -32.44
N ARG A 599 -18.06 8.22 -32.62
CA ARG A 599 -17.44 9.00 -33.70
C ARG A 599 -16.14 9.67 -33.24
N LEU A 600 -15.11 9.67 -34.09
CA LEU A 600 -13.91 10.48 -33.88
C LEU A 600 -14.26 11.99 -33.88
N GLY A 601 -13.57 12.77 -33.05
CA GLY A 601 -13.76 14.22 -32.92
C GLY A 601 -14.98 14.65 -32.11
N ALA A 602 -15.91 13.75 -31.78
CA ALA A 602 -17.02 14.00 -30.85
C ALA A 602 -16.51 14.19 -29.42
N THR A 603 -17.27 14.88 -28.58
CA THR A 603 -16.98 15.08 -27.16
C THR A 603 -17.58 13.97 -26.29
N LEU A 604 -17.07 13.80 -25.07
CA LEU A 604 -17.68 12.92 -24.06
C LEU A 604 -19.18 13.22 -23.86
N GLY A 605 -19.55 14.51 -23.74
CA GLY A 605 -20.95 14.91 -23.57
C GLY A 605 -21.85 14.57 -24.75
N GLU A 606 -21.34 14.58 -25.99
CA GLU A 606 -22.07 14.11 -27.17
C GLU A 606 -22.23 12.59 -27.18
N LEU A 607 -21.21 11.83 -26.76
CA LEU A 607 -21.32 10.38 -26.61
C LEU A 607 -22.33 10.01 -25.52
N VAL A 608 -22.28 10.63 -24.35
CA VAL A 608 -23.23 10.39 -23.26
C VAL A 608 -24.68 10.68 -23.71
N ARG A 609 -24.91 11.78 -24.45
CA ARG A 609 -26.25 12.06 -25.04
C ARG A 609 -26.68 11.04 -26.10
N ALA A 610 -25.76 10.52 -26.92
CA ALA A 610 -26.08 9.62 -28.03
C ALA A 610 -26.08 8.12 -27.67
N ILE A 611 -25.50 7.74 -26.52
CA ILE A 611 -25.16 6.35 -26.17
C ILE A 611 -25.55 6.01 -24.71
N GLY A 612 -25.63 7.01 -23.83
CA GLY A 612 -25.78 6.85 -22.37
C GLY A 612 -24.43 6.86 -21.66
N GLN A 613 -24.45 6.84 -20.32
CA GLN A 613 -23.23 6.95 -19.49
C GLN A 613 -22.27 5.76 -19.72
N PRO A 614 -20.94 5.98 -19.65
CA PRO A 614 -19.96 4.89 -19.66
C PRO A 614 -20.08 4.02 -18.39
N ALA A 615 -19.60 2.78 -18.50
CA ALA A 615 -19.50 1.82 -17.39
C ALA A 615 -18.24 2.03 -16.53
N ASP A 616 -17.22 2.70 -17.06
CA ASP A 616 -15.99 3.09 -16.36
C ASP A 616 -15.40 4.31 -17.07
N GLN A 617 -14.95 5.32 -16.32
CA GLN A 617 -14.26 6.49 -16.86
C GLN A 617 -13.09 6.87 -15.95
N ARG A 618 -11.89 6.95 -16.52
CA ARG A 618 -10.64 7.25 -15.81
C ARG A 618 -9.84 8.26 -16.63
N GLY A 619 -9.79 9.51 -16.16
CA GLY A 619 -9.19 10.63 -16.90
C GLY A 619 -9.77 10.76 -18.31
N ARG A 620 -8.91 10.59 -19.33
CA ARG A 620 -9.28 10.67 -20.76
C ARG A 620 -9.62 9.31 -21.40
N LEU A 621 -9.93 8.30 -20.61
CA LEU A 621 -10.46 7.02 -21.09
C LEU A 621 -11.87 6.81 -20.56
N ALA A 622 -12.81 6.44 -21.42
CA ALA A 622 -14.14 5.98 -21.01
C ALA A 622 -14.49 4.66 -21.72
N ARG A 623 -15.19 3.77 -21.03
CA ARG A 623 -15.50 2.41 -21.47
C ARG A 623 -17.00 2.17 -21.41
N TRP A 624 -17.56 1.56 -22.44
CA TRP A 624 -18.95 1.10 -22.46
C TRP A 624 -18.99 -0.43 -22.58
N CYS A 625 -19.84 -1.06 -21.78
CA CYS A 625 -20.16 -2.49 -21.90
C CYS A 625 -20.91 -2.78 -23.21
N VAL A 626 -20.74 -3.98 -23.77
CA VAL A 626 -21.44 -4.41 -24.98
C VAL A 626 -22.47 -5.49 -24.60
N ARG A 627 -23.75 -5.17 -24.78
CA ARG A 627 -24.89 -5.95 -24.25
C ARG A 627 -24.86 -7.41 -24.69
N GLY A 628 -25.03 -8.33 -23.74
CA GLY A 628 -24.98 -9.78 -24.00
C GLY A 628 -23.58 -10.34 -24.24
N THR A 629 -22.52 -9.59 -23.88
CA THR A 629 -21.12 -10.05 -24.01
C THR A 629 -20.27 -9.56 -22.83
N ARG A 630 -19.10 -10.18 -22.61
CA ARG A 630 -18.04 -9.64 -21.74
C ARG A 630 -17.12 -8.63 -22.46
N SER A 631 -17.53 -8.12 -23.64
CA SER A 631 -16.73 -7.22 -24.47
C SER A 631 -16.97 -5.75 -24.11
N LEU A 632 -15.96 -4.92 -24.40
CA LEU A 632 -15.97 -3.49 -24.12
C LEU A 632 -15.70 -2.69 -25.40
N VAL A 633 -16.26 -1.46 -25.45
CA VAL A 633 -15.75 -0.39 -26.30
C VAL A 633 -15.02 0.62 -25.42
N THR A 634 -13.71 0.77 -25.63
CA THR A 634 -12.88 1.78 -24.96
C THR A 634 -12.69 2.97 -25.89
N VAL A 635 -12.86 4.17 -25.35
CA VAL A 635 -12.76 5.45 -26.06
C VAL A 635 -11.68 6.29 -25.39
N ALA A 636 -10.80 6.89 -26.18
CA ALA A 636 -9.73 7.78 -25.73
C ALA A 636 -9.96 9.21 -26.24
N PHE A 637 -9.82 10.20 -25.36
CA PHE A 637 -10.03 11.62 -25.64
C PHE A 637 -8.72 12.42 -25.60
N ASP A 638 -8.67 13.60 -26.25
CA ASP A 638 -7.54 14.54 -26.12
C ASP A 638 -7.74 15.58 -25.01
N ARG A 639 -6.82 16.56 -24.92
CA ARG A 639 -6.86 17.68 -23.97
C ARG A 639 -8.03 18.65 -24.17
N ARG A 640 -8.94 18.38 -25.11
CA ARG A 640 -10.18 19.14 -25.39
C ARG A 640 -11.42 18.23 -25.35
N ASP A 641 -11.30 17.09 -24.66
CA ASP A 641 -12.29 16.03 -24.50
C ASP A 641 -12.87 15.46 -25.81
N ARG A 642 -12.12 15.56 -26.92
CA ARG A 642 -12.53 15.01 -28.23
C ARG A 642 -11.96 13.63 -28.48
N VAL A 643 -12.79 12.72 -28.98
CA VAL A 643 -12.42 11.33 -29.30
C VAL A 643 -11.27 11.29 -30.31
N ARG A 644 -10.15 10.70 -29.91
CA ARG A 644 -8.97 10.43 -30.73
C ARG A 644 -8.89 8.98 -31.20
N ALA A 645 -9.33 8.05 -30.36
CA ALA A 645 -9.38 6.62 -30.69
C ALA A 645 -10.57 5.92 -30.04
N VAL A 646 -11.02 4.84 -30.69
CA VAL A 646 -12.06 3.91 -30.25
C VAL A 646 -11.57 2.49 -30.53
N VAL A 647 -11.60 1.65 -29.50
CA VAL A 647 -11.17 0.24 -29.54
C VAL A 647 -12.35 -0.63 -29.16
N THR A 648 -12.66 -1.66 -29.96
CA THR A 648 -13.72 -2.64 -29.65
C THR A 648 -13.21 -4.08 -29.71
N SER A 649 -13.58 -4.87 -28.71
CA SER A 649 -13.35 -6.32 -28.63
C SER A 649 -14.62 -7.15 -28.91
N ALA A 650 -15.72 -6.53 -29.34
CA ALA A 650 -17.00 -7.20 -29.52
C ALA A 650 -17.12 -7.96 -30.86
N PRO A 651 -17.44 -9.28 -30.89
CA PRO A 651 -17.52 -10.07 -32.13
C PRO A 651 -18.60 -9.64 -33.15
N GLY A 652 -19.58 -8.84 -32.73
CA GLY A 652 -20.58 -8.24 -33.63
C GLY A 652 -20.19 -6.84 -34.16
N HIS A 653 -19.06 -6.27 -33.76
CA HIS A 653 -18.57 -4.98 -34.26
C HIS A 653 -17.62 -5.23 -35.43
N ARG A 654 -18.05 -4.88 -36.66
CA ARG A 654 -17.43 -5.39 -37.90
C ARG A 654 -16.95 -4.31 -38.86
N TYR A 655 -15.76 -4.50 -39.43
CA TYR A 655 -15.24 -3.78 -40.59
C TYR A 655 -15.25 -4.70 -41.82
N GLY A 656 -16.27 -4.57 -42.68
CA GLY A 656 -16.53 -5.55 -43.73
C GLY A 656 -16.74 -6.96 -43.14
N ALA A 657 -16.01 -7.95 -43.65
CA ALA A 657 -16.02 -9.31 -43.13
C ALA A 657 -15.21 -9.50 -41.82
N LEU A 658 -14.42 -8.51 -41.39
CA LEU A 658 -13.53 -8.64 -40.23
C LEU A 658 -14.21 -8.21 -38.93
N ALA A 659 -14.04 -9.01 -37.88
CA ALA A 659 -14.57 -8.79 -36.54
C ALA A 659 -13.64 -9.43 -35.49
N PRO A 660 -13.65 -8.96 -34.23
CA PRO A 660 -13.04 -9.70 -33.12
C PRO A 660 -13.50 -11.16 -33.07
N GLY A 661 -12.57 -12.09 -32.86
CA GLY A 661 -12.77 -13.54 -32.93
C GLY A 661 -12.54 -14.17 -34.31
N ALA A 662 -12.61 -13.41 -35.41
CA ALA A 662 -12.41 -13.93 -36.76
C ALA A 662 -10.95 -14.37 -37.03
N LYS A 663 -10.74 -15.38 -37.89
CA LYS A 663 -9.42 -15.67 -38.47
C LYS A 663 -9.00 -14.49 -39.36
N ALA A 664 -7.75 -14.05 -39.27
CA ALA A 664 -7.24 -13.01 -40.15
C ALA A 664 -6.85 -13.60 -41.51
N PRO A 665 -7.25 -13.00 -42.65
CA PRO A 665 -6.91 -13.52 -43.97
C PRO A 665 -5.40 -13.40 -44.25
N PRO A 666 -4.81 -14.27 -45.10
CA PRO A 666 -3.35 -14.30 -45.34
C PRO A 666 -2.75 -12.96 -45.76
N VAL A 667 -3.46 -12.17 -46.58
CA VAL A 667 -3.02 -10.83 -47.01
C VAL A 667 -2.91 -9.86 -45.82
N LEU A 668 -3.81 -9.96 -44.84
CA LEU A 668 -3.76 -9.16 -43.61
C LEU A 668 -2.62 -9.62 -42.71
N LEU A 669 -2.38 -10.94 -42.60
CA LEU A 669 -1.26 -11.50 -41.85
C LEU A 669 0.10 -11.15 -42.47
N LYS A 670 0.23 -11.09 -43.80
CA LYS A 670 1.46 -10.60 -44.47
C LYS A 670 1.70 -9.10 -44.22
N ARG A 671 0.63 -8.30 -44.05
CA ARG A 671 0.69 -6.85 -43.78
C ARG A 671 0.72 -6.47 -42.29
N ALA A 672 0.64 -7.44 -41.38
CA ALA A 672 0.60 -7.18 -39.94
C ALA A 672 2.01 -6.97 -39.37
N ARG A 673 2.32 -5.78 -38.85
CA ARG A 673 3.58 -5.52 -38.13
C ARG A 673 3.54 -6.23 -36.78
N SER A 674 4.66 -6.78 -36.34
CA SER A 674 4.77 -7.32 -34.98
C SER A 674 4.56 -6.21 -33.95
N GLY A 675 3.69 -6.48 -32.98
CA GLY A 675 3.54 -5.69 -31.76
C GLY A 675 4.00 -6.50 -30.55
N PRO A 676 3.92 -5.93 -29.34
CA PRO A 676 4.30 -6.65 -28.13
C PRO A 676 3.36 -7.84 -27.83
N PHE A 677 3.81 -8.73 -26.95
CA PHE A 677 3.01 -9.83 -26.35
C PHE A 677 2.41 -10.84 -27.35
N GLY A 678 3.13 -11.07 -28.45
CA GLY A 678 2.70 -11.96 -29.54
C GLY A 678 1.51 -11.42 -30.33
N THR A 679 1.23 -10.12 -30.22
CA THR A 679 0.22 -9.45 -31.03
C THR A 679 0.82 -8.93 -32.34
N ARG A 680 -0.02 -8.68 -33.34
CA ARG A 680 0.40 -8.06 -34.61
C ARG A 680 -0.62 -7.01 -35.03
N LEU A 681 -0.18 -5.79 -35.32
CA LEU A 681 -1.04 -4.68 -35.71
C LEU A 681 -1.11 -4.59 -37.23
N ALA A 682 -2.32 -4.72 -37.79
CA ALA A 682 -2.55 -4.79 -39.22
C ALA A 682 -3.48 -3.67 -39.68
N ARG A 683 -3.01 -2.80 -40.59
CA ARG A 683 -3.78 -1.64 -41.05
C ARG A 683 -4.85 -2.07 -42.08
N LEU A 684 -6.11 -1.70 -41.82
CA LEU A 684 -7.30 -2.12 -42.58
C LEU A 684 -7.72 -1.15 -43.70
N SER A 685 -7.14 0.05 -43.76
CA SER A 685 -7.40 1.03 -44.81
C SER A 685 -6.17 1.91 -45.03
N THR A 686 -5.90 2.29 -46.28
CA THR A 686 -4.86 3.29 -46.62
C THR A 686 -5.39 4.73 -46.50
N ARG A 687 -6.67 4.94 -46.82
CA ARG A 687 -7.36 6.24 -46.76
C ARG A 687 -7.81 6.61 -45.36
N ALA A 688 -8.21 5.63 -44.55
CA ALA A 688 -8.58 5.82 -43.14
C ALA A 688 -7.54 5.24 -42.16
N SER A 689 -7.68 5.57 -40.89
CA SER A 689 -6.82 5.07 -39.80
C SER A 689 -7.59 4.02 -38.99
N ILE A 690 -7.75 2.84 -39.60
CA ILE A 690 -8.42 1.67 -39.02
C ILE A 690 -7.41 0.53 -38.95
N TYR A 691 -7.38 -0.20 -37.84
CA TYR A 691 -6.42 -1.27 -37.59
C TYR A 691 -7.09 -2.47 -36.92
N ALA A 692 -6.65 -3.68 -37.26
CA ALA A 692 -6.93 -4.90 -36.52
C ALA A 692 -5.74 -5.22 -35.60
N VAL A 693 -6.02 -5.47 -34.33
CA VAL A 693 -5.07 -6.13 -33.42
C VAL A 693 -5.26 -7.63 -33.60
N LEU A 694 -4.19 -8.34 -33.95
CA LEU A 694 -4.20 -9.79 -34.17
C LEU A 694 -3.42 -10.49 -33.04
N ARG A 695 -3.82 -11.71 -32.65
CA ARG A 695 -3.04 -12.62 -31.79
C ARG A 695 -3.27 -14.06 -32.26
N ARG A 696 -2.21 -14.88 -32.34
CA ARG A 696 -2.27 -16.29 -32.85
C ARG A 696 -3.14 -16.45 -34.12
N GLY A 697 -2.96 -15.56 -35.11
CA GLY A 697 -3.67 -15.60 -36.39
C GLY A 697 -5.14 -15.12 -36.39
N ARG A 698 -5.68 -14.65 -35.26
CA ARG A 698 -7.08 -14.18 -35.13
C ARG A 698 -7.14 -12.71 -34.74
N VAL A 699 -8.19 -12.00 -35.17
CA VAL A 699 -8.49 -10.63 -34.74
C VAL A 699 -8.94 -10.67 -33.28
N VAL A 700 -8.33 -9.86 -32.40
CA VAL A 700 -8.74 -9.73 -30.98
C VAL A 700 -9.40 -8.38 -30.67
N ALA A 701 -9.08 -7.34 -31.44
CA ALA A 701 -9.74 -6.04 -31.37
C ALA A 701 -9.68 -5.30 -32.72
N ILE A 702 -10.60 -4.36 -32.92
CA ILE A 702 -10.53 -3.37 -34.01
C ILE A 702 -10.38 -1.97 -33.40
N VAL A 703 -9.47 -1.18 -33.96
CA VAL A 703 -9.16 0.20 -33.55
C VAL A 703 -9.52 1.15 -34.69
N VAL A 704 -10.22 2.24 -34.36
CA VAL A 704 -10.44 3.41 -35.22
C VAL A 704 -9.91 4.63 -34.47
N GLY A 705 -9.00 5.39 -35.04
CA GLY A 705 -8.47 6.60 -34.40
C GLY A 705 -7.64 7.43 -35.37
N ASP A 706 -7.26 8.65 -35.02
CA ASP A 706 -6.45 9.49 -35.92
C ASP A 706 -4.98 9.04 -36.01
N ARG A 707 -4.22 9.64 -36.94
CA ARG A 707 -2.80 9.29 -37.13
C ARG A 707 -1.94 9.62 -35.92
N GLY A 708 -2.20 10.71 -35.19
CA GLY A 708 -1.41 11.09 -34.01
C GLY A 708 -1.59 10.11 -32.85
N ALA A 709 -2.81 9.59 -32.67
CA ALA A 709 -3.13 8.62 -31.63
C ALA A 709 -2.63 7.19 -31.89
N ILE A 710 -2.20 6.85 -33.13
CA ILE A 710 -1.82 5.48 -33.52
C ILE A 710 -0.41 5.38 -34.12
N ALA A 711 0.17 6.48 -34.64
CA ALA A 711 1.54 6.47 -35.19
C ALA A 711 2.64 6.00 -34.21
N PRO A 712 2.60 6.31 -32.88
CA PRO A 712 3.61 5.80 -31.94
C PRO A 712 3.68 4.27 -31.88
N ALA A 713 2.56 3.58 -32.14
CA ALA A 713 2.52 2.11 -32.21
C ALA A 713 3.01 1.53 -33.56
N LEU A 714 3.62 2.36 -34.43
CA LEU A 714 4.00 1.99 -35.80
C LEU A 714 5.41 2.44 -36.22
N SER A 715 6.08 3.32 -35.46
CA SER A 715 7.36 3.94 -35.82
C SER A 715 8.60 3.29 -35.18
N SER A 716 8.59 1.97 -34.99
CA SER A 716 9.79 1.20 -34.58
C SER A 716 10.74 0.96 -35.76
N ARG A 717 11.52 2.00 -36.11
CA ARG A 717 12.82 1.99 -36.85
C ARG A 717 13.13 3.42 -37.35
N ARG A 718 14.02 4.13 -36.67
CA ARG A 718 15.46 4.01 -36.97
C ARG A 718 16.19 3.69 -35.68
#